data_AF-A0A4Y7TAM0-F1
#
_entry.id   AF-A0A4Y7TAM0-F1
#
_cell.length_a   1.000
_cell.length_b   1.000
_cell.length_c   1.000
_cell.angle_alpha   90.00
_cell.angle_beta   90.00
_cell.angle_gamma   90.00
#
_symmetry.space_group_name_H-M   'P 1'
#
loop_
_entity.id
_entity.type
_entity.pdbx_description
1 polymer ?
#
loop_
_entity_poly.entity_id
_entity_poly.type
_entity_poly.pdbx_seq_one_letter_code
_entity_poly.pdbx_strand_id
1 'polypeptide(L)'
;MALWHSGTKPSVGPDATPEEKEEDRHRRLCALSTKHRKVFSTWPRDPDGKVFGPGETAGTGKQAPNGIEAWGNSLFDFYHVARIPVVENYITYSTSSRLLEWMKKHGETFADDQLAMAEREPEPQEVRPWPVGEAFKDIDRRVNMFKPFKDQGRTPASKVEFGLREPFVPIAAAPLLQERVPFRLLPKKLVVHDPSRLLRASYRSGDLAEEPKDWDAKPDIVSVYRLELSEEGKKKLKEEEDALEKLRKEDNKALADFLQNPTSENMPPDQGILLNTEEQEELGPSTPALFLVHGPAPIKQPIEEAHVYLSPDHLVGRGNHSYAFKVDWEVPRSMVVPDHLCDICVIEKGLTIVLKEDGPKGERRNPQWNERSGKVVEVVDFAPSVVSTAIDPSGEDILTEDGEEVLYEIQPRRLRTKKQYHGPLRVIHTGVEYQNPADGPLCKHLAEREQPPSLTASVSVVAKLSHPDDDHLPHEAKNYQTFPTHFFQHFTGFNQLRPLHDPFPVGALVPQFYGYYVPEEGNKPMIFDRKVPGSGVPGEAGRAAWKETKLKYEYRSPIMLLEYCGRAIPNDTKELSIDDRYTCASLFLRMHHAGWVQGSPYARNVLMQSGPIDTYPLDRMVNGMNERSDLRQTMFRLIDFGRSEKFDPKSGDRIAEERRVMELFKMLHYS
;
A
#
# COMPACT_ATOMS: atom_id res chain seq x y z
N MET A 1 -17.26 0.47 -10.68
CA MET A 1 -18.69 0.85 -10.75
C MET A 1 -18.87 2.23 -10.13
N ALA A 2 -18.95 3.29 -10.93
CA ALA A 2 -19.46 4.59 -10.50
C ALA A 2 -20.93 4.67 -10.96
N LEU A 3 -21.78 5.36 -10.20
CA LEU A 3 -23.15 5.63 -10.61
C LEU A 3 -23.26 7.10 -10.99
N TRP A 4 -23.68 7.32 -12.23
CA TRP A 4 -23.50 8.59 -12.92
C TRP A 4 -24.79 9.39 -12.86
N HIS A 5 -24.70 10.63 -12.38
CA HIS A 5 -25.84 11.54 -12.41
C HIS A 5 -25.93 12.21 -13.78
N SER A 6 -27.06 12.07 -14.47
CA SER A 6 -27.39 12.64 -15.79
C SER A 6 -27.64 14.16 -15.76
N GLY A 7 -26.85 14.92 -15.00
CA GLY A 7 -26.96 16.39 -14.96
C GLY A 7 -26.54 17.07 -16.27
N THR A 8 -25.76 16.37 -17.11
CA THR A 8 -25.37 16.85 -18.43
C THR A 8 -26.43 16.46 -19.46
N LYS A 9 -27.07 17.47 -20.06
CA LYS A 9 -27.98 17.27 -21.20
C LYS A 9 -27.25 16.52 -22.32
N PRO A 10 -27.91 15.57 -23.02
CA PRO A 10 -27.37 14.99 -24.23
C PRO A 10 -26.94 16.11 -25.18
N SER A 11 -25.75 16.01 -25.76
CA SER A 11 -25.32 16.97 -26.78
C SER A 11 -25.80 16.59 -28.19
N VAL A 12 -26.34 15.38 -28.32
CA VAL A 12 -26.88 14.82 -29.56
C VAL A 12 -28.41 14.80 -29.52
N GLY A 13 -29.03 14.98 -30.69
CA GLY A 13 -30.49 14.95 -30.84
C GLY A 13 -31.07 13.53 -30.84
N PRO A 14 -32.40 13.38 -30.75
CA PRO A 14 -33.06 12.08 -30.78
C PRO A 14 -32.80 11.28 -32.08
N ASP A 15 -32.53 11.98 -33.18
CA ASP A 15 -32.26 11.42 -34.52
C ASP A 15 -30.79 10.99 -34.73
N ALA A 16 -29.93 11.14 -33.71
CA ALA A 16 -28.52 10.74 -33.77
C ALA A 16 -28.35 9.23 -33.95
N THR A 17 -27.25 8.81 -34.58
CA THR A 17 -26.97 7.38 -34.77
C THR A 17 -26.70 6.68 -33.42
N PRO A 18 -26.85 5.35 -33.33
CA PRO A 18 -26.49 4.61 -32.12
C PRO A 18 -25.04 4.86 -31.67
N GLU A 19 -24.11 4.99 -32.61
CA GLU A 19 -22.72 5.32 -32.33
C GLU A 19 -22.57 6.72 -31.73
N GLU A 20 -23.23 7.73 -32.30
CA GLU A 20 -23.21 9.11 -31.77
C GLU A 20 -23.83 9.20 -30.37
N LYS A 21 -24.91 8.44 -30.12
CA LYS A 21 -25.53 8.33 -28.79
C LYS A 21 -24.62 7.64 -27.78
N GLU A 22 -23.95 6.55 -28.17
CA GLU A 22 -23.00 5.86 -27.29
C GLU A 22 -21.74 6.71 -27.04
N GLU A 23 -21.24 7.46 -28.04
CA GLU A 23 -20.15 8.43 -27.87
C GLU A 23 -20.56 9.60 -26.95
N ASP A 24 -21.75 10.16 -27.10
CA ASP A 24 -22.26 11.22 -26.20
C ASP A 24 -22.45 10.69 -24.78
N ARG A 25 -23.02 9.50 -24.64
CA ARG A 25 -23.12 8.80 -23.36
C ARG A 25 -21.72 8.61 -22.78
N HIS A 26 -20.77 8.11 -23.56
CA HIS A 26 -19.39 7.92 -23.14
C HIS A 26 -18.76 9.23 -22.64
N ARG A 27 -18.89 10.31 -23.41
CA ARG A 27 -18.41 11.65 -23.04
C ARG A 27 -19.05 12.15 -21.74
N ARG A 28 -20.37 12.00 -21.58
CA ARG A 28 -21.10 12.39 -20.36
C ARG A 28 -20.65 11.57 -19.16
N LEU A 29 -20.42 10.27 -19.33
CA LEU A 29 -19.88 9.40 -18.30
C LEU A 29 -18.45 9.80 -17.92
N CYS A 30 -17.58 10.15 -18.87
CA CYS A 30 -16.22 10.57 -18.54
C CYS A 30 -16.10 11.99 -17.96
N ALA A 31 -17.19 12.76 -17.86
CA ALA A 31 -17.15 14.13 -17.36
C ALA A 31 -16.86 14.20 -15.85
N LEU A 32 -16.00 15.14 -15.44
CA LEU A 32 -15.66 15.38 -14.03
C LEU A 32 -16.90 15.73 -13.17
N SER A 33 -17.91 16.35 -13.79
CA SER A 33 -19.16 16.74 -13.15
C SER A 33 -20.16 15.59 -12.93
N THR A 34 -19.90 14.40 -13.46
CA THR A 34 -20.83 13.25 -13.38
C THR A 34 -20.21 12.05 -12.66
N LYS A 35 -18.87 11.96 -12.60
CA LYS A 35 -18.16 10.92 -11.84
C LYS A 35 -18.37 11.08 -10.34
N HIS A 36 -19.21 10.22 -9.78
CA HIS A 36 -19.61 10.23 -8.38
C HIS A 36 -19.88 8.80 -7.87
N ARG A 37 -19.52 8.50 -6.62
CA ARG A 37 -20.04 7.33 -5.91
C ARG A 37 -21.33 7.72 -5.21
N LYS A 38 -22.30 6.82 -5.18
CA LYS A 38 -23.58 7.05 -4.52
C LYS A 38 -24.08 5.74 -3.93
N VAL A 39 -24.87 5.84 -2.87
CA VAL A 39 -25.69 4.73 -2.37
C VAL A 39 -26.98 4.66 -3.18
N PHE A 40 -27.26 3.47 -3.72
CA PHE A 40 -28.36 3.24 -4.68
C PHE A 40 -29.19 2.00 -4.34
N SER A 41 -28.76 1.22 -3.35
CA SER A 41 -29.52 0.09 -2.85
C SER A 41 -30.43 0.56 -1.72
N THR A 42 -31.63 -0.01 -1.66
CA THR A 42 -32.57 0.17 -0.55
C THR A 42 -32.71 -1.16 0.16
N TRP A 43 -32.65 -1.15 1.49
CA TRP A 43 -32.85 -2.34 2.31
C TRP A 43 -34.35 -2.48 2.60
N PRO A 44 -35.01 -3.54 2.08
CA PRO A 44 -36.43 -3.77 2.33
C PRO A 44 -36.68 -3.98 3.83
N ARG A 45 -37.73 -3.36 4.37
CA ARG A 45 -38.11 -3.48 5.78
C ARG A 45 -39.48 -4.13 5.89
N ASP A 46 -39.66 -4.94 6.93
CA ASP A 46 -40.99 -5.43 7.31
C ASP A 46 -41.89 -4.22 7.62
N PRO A 47 -43.07 -4.08 6.99
CA PRO A 47 -44.01 -3.01 7.30
C PRO A 47 -44.40 -2.92 8.78
N ASP A 48 -44.41 -4.06 9.49
CA ASP A 48 -44.68 -4.14 10.93
C ASP A 48 -43.39 -4.15 11.78
N GLY A 49 -42.24 -3.95 11.14
CA GLY A 49 -40.92 -3.98 11.74
C GLY A 49 -40.67 -2.87 12.76
N LYS A 50 -39.72 -3.12 13.66
CA LYS A 50 -39.34 -2.17 14.72
C LYS A 50 -38.61 -0.94 14.15
N VAL A 51 -38.63 0.14 14.94
CA VAL A 51 -37.91 1.37 14.58
C VAL A 51 -36.40 1.13 14.58
N PHE A 52 -35.74 1.44 13.46
CA PHE A 52 -34.29 1.38 13.34
C PHE A 52 -33.66 2.70 13.83
N GLY A 53 -32.99 2.60 14.97
CA GLY A 53 -32.37 3.72 15.68
C GLY A 53 -30.84 3.74 15.58
N PRO A 54 -30.20 4.92 15.46
CA PRO A 54 -28.74 5.02 15.34
C PRO A 54 -27.98 4.52 16.60
N GLY A 55 -28.61 4.56 17.78
CA GLY A 55 -27.99 4.07 19.01
C GLY A 55 -27.96 2.55 19.14
N GLU A 56 -28.80 1.82 18.42
CA GLU A 56 -28.91 0.36 18.55
C GLU A 56 -27.92 -0.41 17.70
N THR A 57 -27.33 0.25 16.70
CA THR A 57 -26.31 -0.32 15.81
C THR A 57 -24.93 0.26 16.04
N ALA A 58 -24.75 1.10 17.06
CA ALA A 58 -23.43 1.59 17.44
C ALA A 58 -22.52 0.41 17.82
N GLY A 59 -21.32 0.37 17.26
CA GLY A 59 -20.36 -0.72 17.47
C GLY A 59 -20.73 -2.07 16.85
N THR A 60 -21.77 -2.14 16.00
CA THR A 60 -22.17 -3.37 15.29
C THR A 60 -21.60 -3.39 13.87
N GLY A 61 -21.61 -4.57 13.24
CA GLY A 61 -21.19 -4.79 11.87
C GLY A 61 -19.67 -4.84 11.68
N LYS A 62 -19.26 -5.04 10.42
CA LYS A 62 -17.85 -5.12 10.04
C LYS A 62 -17.24 -3.73 9.98
N GLN A 63 -15.98 -3.61 10.41
CA GLN A 63 -15.29 -2.33 10.50
C GLN A 63 -13.81 -2.47 10.14
N ALA A 64 -13.31 -1.55 9.33
CA ALA A 64 -11.87 -1.42 9.14
C ALA A 64 -11.19 -0.89 10.43
N PRO A 65 -9.87 -1.09 10.62
CA PRO A 65 -9.15 -0.66 11.83
C PRO A 65 -9.10 0.85 12.11
N ASN A 66 -9.75 1.68 11.28
CA ASN A 66 -9.89 3.11 11.50
C ASN A 66 -11.09 3.48 12.41
N GLY A 67 -11.85 2.48 12.87
CA GLY A 67 -12.95 2.65 13.83
C GLY A 67 -14.19 3.33 13.25
N ILE A 68 -14.25 3.53 11.93
CA ILE A 68 -15.45 4.06 11.28
C ILE A 68 -16.41 2.90 11.07
N GLU A 69 -17.58 3.00 11.70
CA GLU A 69 -18.53 1.90 11.79
C GLU A 69 -19.19 1.53 10.45
N ALA A 70 -19.32 2.48 9.53
CA ALA A 70 -19.96 2.25 8.23
C ALA A 70 -18.90 1.84 7.21
N TRP A 71 -18.55 0.54 7.23
CA TRP A 71 -17.71 -0.10 6.21
C TRP A 71 -18.54 -1.04 5.34
N GLY A 72 -18.20 -1.10 4.05
CA GLY A 72 -18.75 -2.06 3.10
C GLY A 72 -17.71 -2.48 2.06
N ASN A 73 -17.66 -3.77 1.72
CA ASN A 73 -16.66 -4.27 0.76
C ASN A 73 -16.82 -3.67 -0.67
N SER A 74 -18.05 -3.32 -1.04
CA SER A 74 -18.41 -2.72 -2.32
C SER A 74 -19.47 -1.62 -2.12
N LEU A 75 -19.83 -0.90 -3.19
CA LEU A 75 -20.91 0.08 -3.09
C LEU A 75 -22.29 -0.55 -2.86
N PHE A 76 -22.47 -1.84 -3.18
CA PHE A 76 -23.71 -2.58 -2.95
C PHE A 76 -23.91 -2.94 -1.48
N ASP A 77 -22.87 -2.81 -0.67
CA ASP A 77 -22.94 -3.05 0.78
C ASP A 77 -23.48 -1.83 1.53
N PHE A 78 -23.86 -0.76 0.83
CA PHE A 78 -24.45 0.43 1.40
C PHE A 78 -25.92 0.53 1.01
N TYR A 79 -26.77 0.84 1.98
CA TYR A 79 -28.21 0.87 1.80
C TYR A 79 -28.84 2.14 2.36
N HIS A 80 -29.84 2.62 1.64
CA HIS A 80 -30.93 3.42 2.20
C HIS A 80 -31.85 2.48 2.97
N VAL A 81 -32.24 2.85 4.19
CA VAL A 81 -33.14 2.03 5.02
C VAL A 81 -34.18 2.91 5.67
N ALA A 82 -35.46 2.52 5.56
CA ALA A 82 -36.54 3.18 6.28
C ALA A 82 -36.35 2.97 7.79
N ARG A 83 -36.23 4.07 8.54
CA ARG A 83 -36.11 4.01 10.00
C ARG A 83 -37.40 3.53 10.65
N ILE A 84 -38.53 4.00 10.13
CA ILE A 84 -39.87 3.57 10.51
C ILE A 84 -40.50 3.04 9.23
N PRO A 85 -40.80 1.74 9.11
CA PRO A 85 -41.22 1.13 7.84
C PRO A 85 -42.44 1.81 7.19
N VAL A 86 -43.42 2.21 8.00
CA VAL A 86 -44.66 2.86 7.53
C VAL A 86 -44.54 4.36 7.24
N VAL A 87 -43.41 5.01 7.57
CA VAL A 87 -43.22 6.44 7.35
C VAL A 87 -42.33 6.63 6.12
N GLU A 88 -42.98 6.85 4.98
CA GLU A 88 -42.31 7.21 3.74
C GLU A 88 -41.34 8.38 3.96
N ASN A 89 -40.17 8.32 3.31
CA ASN A 89 -39.10 9.33 3.37
C ASN A 89 -38.34 9.44 4.71
N TYR A 90 -38.69 8.70 5.77
CA TYR A 90 -37.89 8.68 7.00
C TYR A 90 -36.72 7.69 6.90
N ILE A 91 -35.81 7.98 5.96
CA ILE A 91 -34.72 7.11 5.54
C ILE A 91 -33.42 7.47 6.27
N THR A 92 -32.58 6.46 6.53
CA THR A 92 -31.19 6.65 6.94
C THR A 92 -30.26 5.76 6.12
N TYR A 93 -28.96 5.95 6.31
CA TYR A 93 -27.93 5.15 5.66
C TYR A 93 -27.38 4.11 6.64
N SER A 94 -27.15 2.90 6.16
CA SER A 94 -26.47 1.85 6.90
C SER A 94 -25.73 0.91 5.94
N THR A 95 -24.90 0.03 6.49
CA THR A 95 -24.19 -0.99 5.72
C THR A 95 -24.83 -2.37 5.89
N SER A 96 -24.56 -3.27 4.94
CA SER A 96 -25.10 -4.64 4.89
C SER A 96 -24.85 -5.40 6.20
N SER A 97 -23.59 -5.46 6.67
CA SER A 97 -23.23 -6.15 7.93
C SER A 97 -23.92 -5.55 9.16
N ARG A 98 -24.07 -4.22 9.25
CA ARG A 98 -24.81 -3.57 10.35
C ARG A 98 -26.29 -3.91 10.32
N LEU A 99 -26.89 -3.89 9.13
CA LEU A 99 -28.30 -4.21 8.95
C LEU A 99 -28.53 -5.68 9.28
N LEU A 100 -27.71 -6.59 8.79
CA LEU A 100 -27.76 -8.01 9.12
C LEU A 100 -27.80 -8.27 10.63
N GLU A 101 -26.87 -7.68 11.38
CA GLU A 101 -26.83 -7.85 12.84
C GLU A 101 -28.09 -7.31 13.51
N TRP A 102 -28.57 -6.13 13.08
CA TRP A 102 -29.79 -5.55 13.64
C TRP A 102 -31.04 -6.38 13.30
N MET A 103 -31.18 -6.85 12.06
CA MET A 103 -32.32 -7.66 11.60
C MET A 103 -32.37 -8.98 12.34
N LYS A 104 -31.23 -9.69 12.45
CA LYS A 104 -31.11 -10.94 13.23
C LYS A 104 -31.51 -10.74 14.68
N LYS A 105 -31.04 -9.66 15.31
CA LYS A 105 -31.39 -9.32 16.70
C LYS A 105 -32.89 -9.11 16.91
N HIS A 106 -33.59 -8.61 15.90
CA HIS A 106 -35.01 -8.31 15.97
C HIS A 106 -35.91 -9.37 15.32
N GLY A 107 -35.33 -10.41 14.73
CA GLY A 107 -36.07 -11.49 14.06
C GLY A 107 -36.73 -11.05 12.75
N GLU A 108 -36.21 -10.01 12.09
CA GLU A 108 -36.75 -9.49 10.83
C GLU A 108 -36.13 -10.26 9.65
N THR A 109 -36.95 -10.99 8.88
CA THR A 109 -36.51 -11.82 7.73
C THR A 109 -37.10 -11.33 6.40
N PHE A 110 -37.63 -10.11 6.35
CA PHE A 110 -38.30 -9.58 5.15
C PHE A 110 -37.36 -9.43 3.94
N ALA A 111 -36.06 -9.28 4.18
CA ALA A 111 -35.03 -9.06 3.17
C ALA A 111 -34.08 -10.28 3.06
N ASP A 112 -34.63 -11.49 2.88
CA ASP A 112 -33.87 -12.75 2.88
C ASP A 112 -32.65 -12.73 1.94
N ASP A 113 -32.80 -12.18 0.73
CA ASP A 113 -31.69 -12.08 -0.23
C ASP A 113 -30.59 -11.14 0.26
N GLN A 114 -30.95 -9.96 0.80
CA GLN A 114 -29.99 -9.00 1.35
C GLN A 114 -29.30 -9.53 2.61
N LEU A 115 -30.02 -10.29 3.44
CA LEU A 115 -29.45 -10.99 4.60
C LEU A 115 -28.39 -12.01 4.15
N ALA A 116 -28.72 -12.85 3.18
CA ALA A 116 -27.78 -13.84 2.62
C ALA A 116 -26.57 -13.18 1.94
N MET A 117 -26.75 -12.01 1.31
CA MET A 117 -25.63 -11.23 0.75
C MET A 117 -24.74 -10.67 1.86
N ALA A 118 -25.32 -10.04 2.88
CA ALA A 118 -24.58 -9.47 4.00
C ALA A 118 -23.79 -10.51 4.80
N GLU A 119 -24.31 -11.73 4.94
CA GLU A 119 -23.60 -12.84 5.60
C GLU A 119 -22.32 -13.22 4.86
N ARG A 120 -22.31 -13.10 3.53
CA ARG A 120 -21.18 -13.44 2.65
C ARG A 120 -20.24 -12.27 2.39
N GLU A 121 -20.55 -11.07 2.90
CA GLU A 121 -19.66 -9.93 2.79
C GLU A 121 -18.27 -10.34 3.35
N PRO A 122 -17.15 -10.10 2.66
CA PRO A 122 -15.84 -10.44 3.21
C PRO A 122 -15.48 -9.53 4.39
N GLU A 123 -14.46 -9.90 5.17
CA GLU A 123 -13.87 -9.00 6.15
C GLU A 123 -13.01 -7.92 5.47
N PRO A 124 -12.83 -6.73 6.10
CA PRO A 124 -11.87 -5.74 5.62
C PRO A 124 -10.45 -6.32 5.64
N GLN A 125 -9.78 -6.26 4.48
CA GLN A 125 -8.43 -6.78 4.30
C GLN A 125 -7.46 -5.66 3.99
N GLU A 126 -6.27 -5.71 4.58
CA GLU A 126 -5.21 -4.76 4.24
C GLU A 126 -4.73 -4.98 2.80
N VAL A 127 -4.72 -3.90 2.00
CA VAL A 127 -4.23 -3.90 0.63
C VAL A 127 -2.78 -3.44 0.66
N ARG A 128 -1.84 -4.36 0.42
CA ARG A 128 -0.41 -4.02 0.37
C ARG A 128 -0.05 -3.36 -0.96
N PRO A 129 0.86 -2.36 -0.96
CA PRO A 129 1.44 -1.85 -2.19
C PRO A 129 2.10 -2.96 -3.02
N TRP A 130 2.22 -2.72 -4.34
CA TRP A 130 2.98 -3.62 -5.21
C TRP A 130 4.38 -3.84 -4.64
N PRO A 131 4.83 -5.09 -4.45
CA PRO A 131 6.11 -5.35 -3.80
C PRO A 131 7.28 -4.77 -4.58
N VAL A 132 8.11 -3.97 -3.92
CA VAL A 132 9.29 -3.32 -4.54
C VAL A 132 10.31 -4.37 -5.00
N GLY A 133 10.38 -5.51 -4.30
CA GLY A 133 11.18 -6.67 -4.71
C GLY A 133 10.85 -7.19 -6.11
N GLU A 134 9.57 -7.17 -6.50
CA GLU A 134 9.15 -7.56 -7.86
C GLU A 134 9.55 -6.50 -8.89
N ALA A 135 9.50 -5.21 -8.54
CA ALA A 135 9.97 -4.14 -9.41
C ALA A 135 11.47 -4.25 -9.69
N PHE A 136 12.28 -4.69 -8.72
CA PHE A 136 13.69 -4.97 -8.93
C PHE A 136 13.94 -6.08 -9.96
N LYS A 137 13.15 -7.15 -9.95
CA LYS A 137 13.29 -8.25 -10.94
C LYS A 137 13.14 -7.73 -12.37
N ASP A 138 12.21 -6.82 -12.63
CA ASP A 138 12.01 -6.24 -13.96
C ASP A 138 13.13 -5.30 -14.36
N ILE A 139 13.61 -4.49 -13.40
CA ILE A 139 14.76 -3.62 -13.61
C ILE A 139 16.01 -4.47 -13.95
N ASP A 140 16.25 -5.54 -13.19
CA ASP A 140 17.38 -6.46 -13.39
C ASP A 140 17.27 -7.16 -14.77
N ARG A 141 16.05 -7.58 -15.17
CA ARG A 141 15.77 -8.11 -16.52
C ARG A 141 16.07 -7.09 -17.63
N ARG A 142 15.65 -5.84 -17.48
CA ARG A 142 15.92 -4.77 -18.45
C ARG A 142 17.40 -4.51 -18.59
N VAL A 143 18.11 -4.34 -17.48
CA VAL A 143 19.56 -4.16 -17.46
C VAL A 143 20.24 -5.32 -18.21
N ASN A 144 19.79 -6.56 -17.98
CA ASN A 144 20.30 -7.74 -18.68
C ASN A 144 20.02 -7.73 -20.20
N MET A 145 18.84 -7.28 -20.65
CA MET A 145 18.55 -7.13 -22.09
C MET A 145 19.48 -6.12 -22.77
N PHE A 146 19.95 -5.10 -22.04
CA PHE A 146 20.86 -4.08 -22.57
C PHE A 146 22.35 -4.45 -22.45
N LYS A 147 22.73 -5.49 -21.67
CA LYS A 147 24.14 -5.95 -21.55
C LYS A 147 24.84 -6.22 -22.90
N PRO A 148 24.23 -6.93 -23.87
CA PRO A 148 24.88 -7.21 -25.16
C PRO A 148 25.21 -5.95 -25.98
N PHE A 149 24.44 -4.86 -25.80
CA PHE A 149 24.67 -3.58 -26.47
C PHE A 149 25.81 -2.77 -25.84
N LYS A 150 26.11 -3.03 -24.55
CA LYS A 150 27.27 -2.47 -23.83
C LYS A 150 28.58 -3.08 -24.36
N ASP A 151 28.60 -4.40 -24.55
CA ASP A 151 29.78 -5.14 -25.01
C ASP A 151 30.17 -4.80 -26.46
N GLN A 152 29.25 -4.24 -27.24
CA GLN A 152 29.48 -3.78 -28.62
C GLN A 152 29.91 -2.30 -28.72
N GLY A 153 30.08 -1.59 -27.59
CA GLY A 153 30.53 -0.18 -27.58
C GLY A 153 29.56 0.81 -28.21
N ARG A 154 28.28 0.43 -28.40
CA ARG A 154 27.28 1.21 -29.17
C ARG A 154 26.38 2.10 -28.33
N THR A 155 26.58 2.18 -27.01
CA THR A 155 25.82 3.08 -26.14
C THR A 155 26.73 3.78 -25.12
N PRO A 156 26.37 4.97 -24.60
CA PRO A 156 27.03 5.60 -23.45
C PRO A 156 26.95 4.78 -22.16
N ALA A 157 26.33 3.59 -22.18
CA ALA A 157 26.09 2.73 -21.03
C ALA A 157 27.34 1.96 -20.54
N SER A 158 28.55 2.36 -20.96
CA SER A 158 29.82 1.76 -20.51
C SER A 158 30.01 1.85 -18.98
N LYS A 159 29.29 2.74 -18.30
CA LYS A 159 29.43 3.01 -16.86
C LYS A 159 28.54 2.21 -15.90
N VAL A 160 27.55 1.43 -16.37
CA VAL A 160 26.67 0.67 -15.44
C VAL A 160 27.39 -0.60 -14.98
N GLU A 161 28.23 -0.51 -13.96
CA GLU A 161 28.76 -1.68 -13.23
C GLU A 161 27.73 -2.16 -12.19
N PHE A 162 27.60 -3.47 -12.06
CA PHE A 162 26.72 -4.10 -11.08
C PHE A 162 27.19 -3.72 -9.67
N GLY A 163 26.36 -3.00 -8.89
CA GLY A 163 26.67 -2.59 -7.51
C GLY A 163 27.17 -1.15 -7.33
N LEU A 164 27.43 -0.41 -8.41
CA LEU A 164 27.71 1.03 -8.38
C LEU A 164 26.80 1.71 -9.40
N ARG A 165 25.50 1.81 -9.07
CA ARG A 165 24.63 2.69 -9.86
C ARG A 165 25.08 4.11 -9.61
N GLU A 166 25.39 4.83 -10.68
CA GLU A 166 25.34 6.29 -10.60
C GLU A 166 23.92 6.66 -10.12
N PRO A 167 23.79 7.54 -9.12
CA PRO A 167 22.48 8.02 -8.68
C PRO A 167 21.71 8.61 -9.87
N PHE A 168 20.39 8.45 -9.88
CA PHE A 168 19.48 9.05 -10.86
C PHE A 168 19.65 8.59 -12.32
N VAL A 169 20.25 7.41 -12.57
CA VAL A 169 20.42 6.87 -13.94
C VAL A 169 19.07 6.64 -14.63
N PRO A 170 18.78 7.31 -15.77
CA PRO A 170 17.46 7.24 -16.43
C PRO A 170 17.11 5.85 -16.98
N ILE A 171 18.11 5.09 -17.44
CA ILE A 171 17.92 3.78 -18.09
C ILE A 171 17.39 2.73 -17.09
N ALA A 172 17.62 2.94 -15.80
CA ALA A 172 17.20 2.05 -14.74
C ALA A 172 16.83 2.84 -13.48
N ALA A 173 15.88 3.78 -13.60
CA ALA A 173 15.43 4.57 -12.45
C ALA A 173 15.05 3.69 -11.26
N ALA A 174 15.41 4.14 -10.04
CA ALA A 174 15.06 3.44 -8.81
C ALA A 174 13.54 3.30 -8.67
N PRO A 175 13.01 2.11 -8.32
CA PRO A 175 11.58 1.93 -8.11
C PRO A 175 11.11 2.73 -6.90
N LEU A 176 9.87 3.20 -6.91
CA LEU A 176 9.28 3.90 -5.77
C LEU A 176 9.10 2.93 -4.60
N LEU A 177 9.58 3.30 -3.41
CA LEU A 177 9.23 2.57 -2.19
C LEU A 177 7.91 3.14 -1.65
N GLN A 178 6.89 2.29 -1.60
CA GLN A 178 5.56 2.61 -1.07
C GLN A 178 5.13 1.66 0.06
N GLU A 179 5.86 0.56 0.23
CA GLU A 179 5.67 -0.36 1.35
C GLU A 179 6.11 0.31 2.66
N ARG A 180 5.35 0.04 3.74
CA ARG A 180 5.72 0.52 5.06
C ARG A 180 7.01 -0.15 5.52
N VAL A 181 7.96 0.64 5.97
CA VAL A 181 9.16 0.16 6.67
C VAL A 181 8.89 0.20 8.19
N PRO A 182 8.97 -0.95 8.89
CA PRO A 182 8.90 -0.98 10.36
C PRO A 182 10.00 -0.14 11.01
N PHE A 183 9.74 0.42 12.19
CA PHE A 183 10.70 1.26 12.93
C PHE A 183 12.00 0.51 13.19
N ARG A 184 11.93 -0.80 13.49
CA ARG A 184 13.12 -1.64 13.72
C ARG A 184 14.03 -1.81 12.51
N LEU A 185 13.53 -1.53 11.30
CA LEU A 185 14.27 -1.64 10.04
C LEU A 185 14.69 -0.27 9.48
N LEU A 186 14.37 0.83 10.18
CA LEU A 186 14.89 2.14 9.81
C LEU A 186 16.42 2.17 10.03
N PRO A 187 17.21 2.65 9.05
CA PRO A 187 18.64 2.83 9.23
C PRO A 187 18.97 3.68 10.45
N LYS A 188 19.91 3.25 11.28
CA LYS A 188 20.38 4.07 12.42
C LYS A 188 21.20 5.27 11.95
N LYS A 189 21.94 5.10 10.87
CA LYS A 189 22.81 6.11 10.26
C LYS A 189 22.44 6.33 8.79
N LEU A 190 22.45 7.59 8.38
CA LEU A 190 22.21 8.01 7.00
C LEU A 190 23.43 8.77 6.49
N VAL A 191 24.04 8.28 5.42
CA VAL A 191 25.14 8.93 4.71
C VAL A 191 24.56 9.70 3.53
N VAL A 192 24.65 11.02 3.58
CA VAL A 192 23.97 11.91 2.64
C VAL A 192 24.99 12.52 1.69
N HIS A 193 24.80 12.25 0.40
CA HIS A 193 25.59 12.78 -0.71
C HIS A 193 24.90 14.00 -1.31
N ASP A 194 25.55 15.16 -1.21
CA ASP A 194 24.98 16.47 -1.53
C ASP A 194 25.96 17.41 -2.26
N PRO A 195 26.39 17.06 -3.49
CA PRO A 195 27.35 17.87 -4.26
C PRO A 195 26.88 19.31 -4.51
N SER A 196 25.56 19.54 -4.52
CA SER A 196 24.93 20.86 -4.75
C SER A 196 24.64 21.65 -3.47
N ARG A 197 25.05 21.17 -2.28
CA ARG A 197 24.85 21.85 -0.98
C ARG A 197 23.38 22.16 -0.66
N LEU A 198 22.49 21.25 -1.03
CA LEU A 198 21.07 21.30 -0.78
C LEU A 198 20.70 21.22 0.72
N LEU A 199 21.57 20.67 1.55
CA LEU A 199 21.31 20.60 2.99
C LEU A 199 21.23 21.98 3.66
N ARG A 200 21.63 23.07 2.99
CA ARG A 200 21.46 24.44 3.51
C ARG A 200 20.00 24.90 3.54
N ALA A 201 19.13 24.34 2.69
CA ALA A 201 17.72 24.67 2.60
C ALA A 201 17.42 26.19 2.58
N SER A 202 18.25 26.98 1.87
CA SER A 202 18.16 28.44 1.82
C SER A 202 18.46 28.94 0.40
N TYR A 203 17.59 28.61 -0.55
CA TYR A 203 17.81 28.94 -1.97
C TYR A 203 16.90 30.06 -2.45
N ARG A 204 17.43 30.92 -3.31
CA ARG A 204 16.65 31.89 -4.09
C ARG A 204 16.05 31.20 -5.31
N SER A 205 14.96 31.77 -5.82
CA SER A 205 14.37 31.33 -7.08
C SER A 205 15.37 31.63 -8.22
N GLY A 206 16.05 30.61 -8.73
CA GLY A 206 17.09 30.71 -9.76
C GLY A 206 18.32 29.85 -9.47
N ASP A 207 18.70 29.77 -8.19
CA ASP A 207 19.93 29.08 -7.75
C ASP A 207 19.98 27.61 -8.19
N LEU A 208 18.84 26.91 -8.17
CA LEU A 208 18.77 25.50 -8.53
C LEU A 208 18.79 25.25 -10.06
N ALA A 209 18.40 26.23 -10.87
CA ALA A 209 18.33 26.07 -12.32
C ALA A 209 19.69 26.23 -13.01
N GLU A 210 20.65 26.85 -12.31
CA GLU A 210 22.02 27.08 -12.78
C GLU A 210 22.98 25.95 -12.37
N GLU A 211 22.50 24.98 -11.56
CA GLU A 211 23.31 23.86 -11.11
C GLU A 211 23.64 22.88 -12.26
N PRO A 212 24.87 22.34 -12.32
CA PRO A 212 25.22 21.33 -13.29
C PRO A 212 24.33 20.09 -13.15
N LYS A 213 23.82 19.59 -14.28
CA LYS A 213 22.95 18.42 -14.35
C LYS A 213 23.69 17.09 -14.20
N ASP A 214 24.99 17.11 -14.47
CA ASP A 214 25.85 15.94 -14.33
C ASP A 214 26.28 15.79 -12.87
N TRP A 215 25.95 14.64 -12.26
CA TRP A 215 26.31 14.32 -10.88
C TRP A 215 27.83 14.41 -10.65
N ASP A 216 28.63 14.03 -11.64
CA ASP A 216 30.08 14.02 -11.56
C ASP A 216 30.72 15.40 -11.82
N ALA A 217 29.92 16.45 -12.08
CA ALA A 217 30.44 17.79 -12.37
C ALA A 217 31.07 18.49 -11.15
N LYS A 218 30.72 18.07 -9.93
CA LYS A 218 31.18 18.65 -8.67
C LYS A 218 31.73 17.56 -7.74
N PRO A 219 32.67 17.92 -6.84
CA PRO A 219 33.09 16.98 -5.81
C PRO A 219 31.91 16.64 -4.90
N ASP A 220 31.85 15.39 -4.49
CA ASP A 220 30.77 14.89 -3.65
C ASP A 220 30.97 15.39 -2.22
N ILE A 221 29.90 15.95 -1.64
CA ILE A 221 29.90 16.48 -0.27
C ILE A 221 29.06 15.54 0.57
N VAL A 222 29.73 14.84 1.47
CA VAL A 222 29.14 13.78 2.29
C VAL A 222 28.91 14.27 3.71
N SER A 223 27.69 14.14 4.19
CA SER A 223 27.30 14.41 5.58
C SER A 223 26.71 13.17 6.23
N VAL A 224 26.95 12.99 7.52
CA VAL A 224 26.40 11.88 8.30
C VAL A 224 25.29 12.37 9.21
N TYR A 225 24.22 11.60 9.24
CA TYR A 225 23.04 11.85 10.04
C TYR A 225 22.71 10.62 10.89
N ARG A 226 22.07 10.86 12.03
CA ARG A 226 21.55 9.81 12.94
C ARG A 226 20.02 9.82 12.92
N LEU A 227 19.41 8.64 13.02
CA LEU A 227 17.97 8.50 13.22
C LEU A 227 17.57 9.11 14.57
N GLU A 228 16.53 9.92 14.58
CA GLU A 228 15.95 10.52 15.78
C GLU A 228 14.50 10.06 15.98
N LEU A 229 14.27 9.37 17.10
CA LEU A 229 12.96 8.88 17.51
C LEU A 229 12.42 9.70 18.68
N SER A 230 11.14 10.09 18.58
CA SER A 230 10.36 10.63 19.70
C SER A 230 10.09 9.54 20.74
N GLU A 231 9.56 9.92 21.90
CA GLU A 231 9.16 8.94 22.92
C GLU A 231 8.11 7.96 22.40
N GLU A 232 7.14 8.43 21.60
CA GLU A 232 6.18 7.57 20.91
C GLU A 232 6.84 6.67 19.86
N GLY A 233 7.84 7.16 19.12
CA GLY A 233 8.61 6.36 18.17
C GLY A 233 9.40 5.25 18.85
N LYS A 234 10.07 5.55 19.98
CA LYS A 234 10.76 4.55 20.81
C LYS A 234 9.79 3.51 21.37
N LYS A 235 8.60 3.96 21.80
CA LYS A 235 7.53 3.06 22.26
C LYS A 235 7.09 2.10 21.16
N LYS A 236 6.83 2.61 19.95
CA LYS A 236 6.46 1.79 18.79
C LYS A 236 7.54 0.81 18.38
N LEU A 237 8.81 1.24 18.39
CA LEU A 237 9.94 0.35 18.14
C LEU A 237 9.92 -0.85 19.11
N LYS A 238 9.75 -0.58 20.40
CA LYS A 238 9.66 -1.62 21.42
C LYS A 238 8.42 -2.52 21.23
N GLU A 239 7.26 -1.93 20.94
CA GLU A 239 6.03 -2.68 20.63
C GLU A 239 6.22 -3.60 19.41
N GLU A 240 6.93 -3.15 18.37
CA GLU A 240 7.25 -3.95 17.18
C GLU A 240 8.24 -5.10 17.51
N GLU A 241 9.25 -4.86 18.33
CA GLU A 241 10.20 -5.89 18.79
C GLU A 241 9.52 -6.95 19.65
N ASP A 242 8.71 -6.52 20.63
CA ASP A 242 7.94 -7.40 21.51
C ASP A 242 6.92 -8.23 20.72
N ALA A 243 6.24 -7.63 19.73
CA ALA A 243 5.29 -8.32 18.86
C ALA A 243 5.98 -9.37 17.98
N LEU A 244 7.17 -9.08 17.46
CA LEU A 244 7.93 -10.02 16.64
C LEU A 244 8.41 -11.23 17.45
N GLU A 245 8.90 -11.00 18.66
CA GLU A 245 9.32 -12.08 19.57
C GLU A 245 8.13 -12.94 19.99
N LYS A 246 6.97 -12.32 20.23
CA LYS A 246 5.72 -13.04 20.50
C LYS A 246 5.29 -13.89 19.30
N LEU A 247 5.26 -13.32 18.09
CA LEU A 247 4.92 -14.03 16.87
C LEU A 247 5.83 -15.25 16.68
N ARG A 248 7.14 -15.09 16.86
CA ARG A 248 8.10 -16.20 16.77
C ARG A 248 7.80 -17.32 17.77
N LYS A 249 7.42 -16.98 19.01
CA LYS A 249 7.04 -17.98 20.02
C LYS A 249 5.75 -18.69 19.64
N GLU A 250 4.78 -17.97 19.10
CA GLU A 250 3.51 -18.53 18.63
C GLU A 250 3.73 -19.44 17.43
N ASP A 251 4.55 -19.04 16.45
CA ASP A 251 4.91 -19.86 15.30
C ASP A 251 5.65 -21.14 15.70
N ASN A 252 6.64 -21.02 16.60
CA ASN A 252 7.36 -22.19 17.11
C ASN A 252 6.43 -23.14 17.89
N LYS A 253 5.49 -22.58 18.65
CA LYS A 253 4.49 -23.37 19.36
C LYS A 253 3.52 -24.05 18.39
N ALA A 254 3.00 -23.33 17.40
CA ALA A 254 2.10 -23.85 16.38
C ALA A 254 2.76 -25.00 15.60
N LEU A 255 4.05 -24.85 15.25
CA LEU A 255 4.82 -25.94 14.65
C LEU A 255 4.95 -27.13 15.60
N ALA A 256 5.29 -26.90 16.88
CA ALA A 256 5.42 -27.99 17.85
C ALA A 256 4.09 -28.73 18.09
N ASP A 257 2.97 -28.00 18.15
CA ASP A 257 1.62 -28.55 18.28
C ASP A 257 1.22 -29.33 17.02
N PHE A 258 1.53 -28.80 15.82
CA PHE A 258 1.34 -29.50 14.55
C PHE A 258 2.14 -30.80 14.49
N LEU A 259 3.40 -30.81 14.90
CA LEU A 259 4.24 -32.01 14.88
C LEU A 259 3.74 -33.11 15.83
N GLN A 260 2.96 -32.75 16.87
CA GLN A 260 2.30 -33.73 17.74
C GLN A 260 1.05 -34.35 17.09
N ASN A 261 0.32 -33.58 16.27
CA ASN A 261 -0.88 -34.03 15.58
C ASN A 261 -0.93 -33.49 14.13
N PRO A 262 -0.15 -34.09 13.20
CA PRO A 262 0.05 -33.54 11.87
C PRO A 262 -1.16 -33.83 10.99
N THR A 263 -2.12 -32.90 10.97
CA THR A 263 -3.28 -32.94 10.09
C THR A 263 -3.31 -31.71 9.20
N SER A 264 -4.02 -31.78 8.08
CA SER A 264 -4.26 -30.65 7.19
C SER A 264 -4.95 -29.45 7.87
N GLU A 265 -5.70 -29.71 8.95
CA GLU A 265 -6.41 -28.69 9.73
C GLU A 265 -5.49 -27.94 10.69
N ASN A 266 -4.45 -28.61 11.19
CA ASN A 266 -3.46 -28.04 12.10
C ASN A 266 -2.18 -27.58 11.38
N MET A 267 -2.16 -27.65 10.05
CA MET A 267 -0.98 -27.37 9.24
C MET A 267 -0.57 -25.89 9.37
N PRO A 268 0.71 -25.59 9.65
CA PRO A 268 1.17 -24.21 9.65
C PRO A 268 1.19 -23.69 8.21
N PRO A 269 0.53 -22.56 7.90
CA PRO A 269 0.33 -22.10 6.52
C PRO A 269 1.64 -21.75 5.81
N ASP A 270 2.66 -21.29 6.54
CA ASP A 270 3.89 -20.73 5.98
C ASP A 270 5.18 -21.51 6.35
N GLN A 271 5.06 -22.73 6.87
CA GLN A 271 6.21 -23.53 7.34
C GLN A 271 6.32 -24.93 6.72
N GLY A 272 5.71 -25.13 5.55
CA GLY A 272 5.94 -26.32 4.76
C GLY A 272 5.21 -26.35 3.44
N ILE A 273 5.53 -27.35 2.63
CA ILE A 273 4.92 -27.58 1.32
C ILE A 273 4.10 -28.86 1.38
N LEU A 274 2.80 -28.75 1.12
CA LEU A 274 1.93 -29.92 0.94
C LEU A 274 2.11 -30.46 -0.48
N LEU A 275 2.61 -31.69 -0.58
CA LEU A 275 2.73 -32.42 -1.82
C LEU A 275 1.61 -33.46 -1.93
N ASN A 276 0.74 -33.23 -2.91
CA ASN A 276 -0.30 -34.16 -3.32
C ASN A 276 0.31 -35.17 -4.31
N THR A 277 0.01 -36.45 -4.11
CA THR A 277 0.26 -37.53 -5.08
C THR A 277 -0.92 -37.65 -6.04
N GLU A 278 -0.79 -38.47 -7.08
CA GLU A 278 -1.87 -38.74 -8.05
C GLU A 278 -3.18 -39.19 -7.36
N GLU A 279 -3.09 -39.93 -6.25
CA GLU A 279 -4.27 -40.34 -5.46
C GLU A 279 -4.99 -39.17 -4.77
N GLN A 280 -4.31 -38.03 -4.56
CA GLN A 280 -4.93 -36.83 -3.99
C GLN A 280 -5.54 -35.93 -5.07
N GLU A 281 -5.48 -36.32 -6.34
CA GLU A 281 -6.21 -35.67 -7.42
C GLU A 281 -7.63 -36.22 -7.60
N GLU A 282 -7.93 -37.40 -7.04
CA GLU A 282 -9.25 -38.02 -7.09
C GLU A 282 -10.10 -37.64 -5.87
N LEU A 283 -11.40 -37.39 -6.08
CA LEU A 283 -12.33 -37.09 -4.98
C LEU A 283 -12.60 -38.35 -4.14
N GLY A 284 -12.65 -38.19 -2.82
CA GLY A 284 -12.97 -39.27 -1.88
C GLY A 284 -11.79 -39.71 -1.01
N PRO A 285 -11.84 -40.92 -0.42
CA PRO A 285 -10.82 -41.40 0.51
C PRO A 285 -9.45 -41.56 -0.17
N SER A 286 -8.41 -41.04 0.48
CA SER A 286 -7.05 -40.98 -0.06
C SER A 286 -6.01 -41.29 1.03
N THR A 287 -4.81 -41.70 0.63
CA THR A 287 -3.69 -41.93 1.55
C THR A 287 -3.19 -40.62 2.19
N PRO A 288 -2.43 -40.67 3.30
CA PRO A 288 -1.75 -39.52 3.88
C PRO A 288 -0.95 -38.72 2.86
N ALA A 289 -1.22 -37.42 2.74
CA ALA A 289 -0.44 -36.51 1.91
C ALA A 289 0.93 -36.23 2.56
N LEU A 290 1.91 -35.83 1.74
CA LEU A 290 3.27 -35.55 2.20
C LEU A 290 3.40 -34.07 2.55
N PHE A 291 3.88 -33.74 3.74
CA PHE A 291 4.14 -32.37 4.15
C PHE A 291 5.62 -32.16 4.42
N LEU A 292 6.25 -31.30 3.62
CA LEU A 292 7.67 -31.02 3.68
C LEU A 292 7.92 -29.76 4.51
N VAL A 293 8.40 -29.95 5.74
CA VAL A 293 8.72 -28.85 6.66
C VAL A 293 10.07 -28.25 6.29
N HIS A 294 10.13 -26.93 6.20
CA HIS A 294 11.36 -26.15 5.99
C HIS A 294 11.66 -25.27 7.22
N GLY A 295 12.84 -24.65 7.25
CA GLY A 295 13.20 -23.70 8.31
C GLY A 295 12.31 -22.45 8.28
N PRO A 296 12.08 -21.78 9.42
CA PRO A 296 11.27 -20.56 9.46
C PRO A 296 11.95 -19.42 8.70
N ALA A 297 11.14 -18.46 8.24
CA ALA A 297 11.66 -17.24 7.63
C ALA A 297 12.58 -16.49 8.62
N PRO A 298 13.78 -16.08 8.19
CA PRO A 298 14.71 -15.39 9.06
C PRO A 298 14.18 -14.00 9.42
N ILE A 299 14.49 -13.57 10.64
CA ILE A 299 14.17 -12.22 11.08
C ILE A 299 15.17 -11.26 10.45
N LYS A 300 14.65 -10.34 9.62
CA LYS A 300 15.45 -9.23 9.10
C LYS A 300 16.14 -8.48 10.24
N GLN A 301 17.46 -8.32 10.15
CA GLN A 301 18.26 -7.62 11.13
C GLN A 301 18.06 -6.09 11.04
N PRO A 302 18.28 -5.34 12.14
CA PRO A 302 18.31 -3.89 12.10
C PRO A 302 19.31 -3.37 11.07
N ILE A 303 18.95 -2.26 10.42
CA ILE A 303 19.80 -1.64 9.40
C ILE A 303 20.71 -0.61 10.07
N GLU A 304 22.02 -0.80 9.94
CA GLU A 304 22.99 0.11 10.55
C GLU A 304 23.17 1.38 9.72
N GLU A 305 23.33 1.25 8.40
CA GLU A 305 23.67 2.35 7.51
C GLU A 305 22.88 2.28 6.20
N ALA A 306 22.51 3.45 5.68
CA ALA A 306 21.96 3.64 4.35
C ALA A 306 22.48 4.94 3.73
N HIS A 307 22.40 5.07 2.41
CA HIS A 307 22.88 6.23 1.67
C HIS A 307 21.74 6.99 1.00
N VAL A 308 21.79 8.31 0.99
CA VAL A 308 20.83 9.18 0.28
C VAL A 308 21.57 10.09 -0.66
N TYR A 309 21.09 10.17 -1.90
CA TYR A 309 21.65 11.04 -2.93
C TYR A 309 20.68 12.19 -3.21
N LEU A 310 21.15 13.42 -3.12
CA LEU A 310 20.36 14.65 -3.29
C LEU A 310 20.78 15.39 -4.57
N SER A 311 19.81 15.66 -5.45
CA SER A 311 20.05 16.42 -6.68
C SER A 311 19.02 17.56 -6.85
N PRO A 312 19.45 18.75 -7.34
CA PRO A 312 18.56 19.89 -7.54
C PRO A 312 17.49 19.64 -8.61
N ASP A 313 17.78 18.79 -9.60
CA ASP A 313 16.86 18.41 -10.69
C ASP A 313 15.65 17.63 -10.20
N HIS A 314 15.70 17.12 -8.98
CA HIS A 314 14.63 16.33 -8.37
C HIS A 314 13.86 17.09 -7.29
N LEU A 315 13.85 18.42 -7.34
CA LEU A 315 12.91 19.22 -6.53
C LEU A 315 11.46 18.90 -6.93
N VAL A 316 10.69 18.34 -6.00
CA VAL A 316 9.28 17.96 -6.22
C VAL A 316 8.29 18.85 -5.47
N GLY A 317 8.76 19.64 -4.51
CA GLY A 317 7.89 20.56 -3.77
C GLY A 317 8.64 21.66 -3.05
N ARG A 318 7.98 22.82 -2.94
CA ARG A 318 8.44 23.96 -2.15
C ARG A 318 7.30 24.40 -1.23
N GLY A 319 7.51 24.26 0.07
CA GLY A 319 6.64 24.79 1.11
C GLY A 319 7.15 26.11 1.65
N ASN A 320 6.40 26.69 2.59
CA ASN A 320 6.81 27.90 3.31
C ASN A 320 7.94 27.64 4.31
N HIS A 321 8.04 26.40 4.79
CA HIS A 321 8.91 25.96 5.88
C HIS A 321 9.94 24.91 5.42
N SER A 322 9.84 24.44 4.17
CA SER A 322 10.56 23.26 3.73
C SER A 322 10.70 23.14 2.21
N TYR A 323 11.71 22.40 1.78
CA TYR A 323 11.84 21.87 0.42
C TYR A 323 11.64 20.35 0.42
N ALA A 324 11.11 19.81 -0.68
CA ALA A 324 10.97 18.38 -0.88
C ALA A 324 11.69 17.96 -2.16
N PHE A 325 12.63 17.03 -2.02
CA PHE A 325 13.38 16.46 -3.13
C PHE A 325 13.02 14.99 -3.26
N LYS A 326 12.80 14.52 -4.49
CA LYS A 326 12.82 13.09 -4.77
C LYS A 326 14.28 12.64 -4.74
N VAL A 327 14.58 11.60 -3.98
CA VAL A 327 15.94 11.12 -3.76
C VAL A 327 16.05 9.65 -4.11
N ASP A 328 17.26 9.22 -4.45
CA ASP A 328 17.62 7.81 -4.44
C ASP A 328 18.12 7.47 -3.03
N TRP A 329 17.46 6.50 -2.41
CA TRP A 329 17.77 5.94 -1.11
C TRP A 329 18.33 4.53 -1.30
N GLU A 330 19.63 4.40 -1.13
CA GLU A 330 20.32 3.12 -1.21
C GLU A 330 20.36 2.45 0.17
N VAL A 331 19.75 1.27 0.22
CA VAL A 331 19.59 0.47 1.43
C VAL A 331 20.15 -0.93 1.21
N PRO A 332 20.44 -1.71 2.26
CA PRO A 332 20.71 -3.13 2.10
C PRO A 332 19.54 -3.81 1.36
N ARG A 333 19.85 -4.64 0.36
CA ARG A 333 18.81 -5.28 -0.46
C ARG A 333 17.88 -6.14 0.38
N SER A 334 18.39 -6.78 1.43
CA SER A 334 17.62 -7.55 2.41
C SER A 334 16.53 -6.74 3.12
N MET A 335 16.63 -5.41 3.16
CA MET A 335 15.59 -4.54 3.72
C MET A 335 14.32 -4.60 2.87
N VAL A 336 14.46 -4.51 1.54
CA VAL A 336 13.37 -4.28 0.58
C VAL A 336 13.03 -5.49 -0.29
N VAL A 337 13.89 -6.49 -0.35
CA VAL A 337 13.65 -7.77 -1.01
C VAL A 337 13.47 -8.86 0.06
N PRO A 338 12.44 -9.71 -0.03
CA PRO A 338 12.27 -10.83 0.89
C PRO A 338 13.34 -11.90 0.65
N ASP A 339 13.65 -12.68 1.68
CA ASP A 339 14.53 -13.84 1.54
C ASP A 339 13.81 -14.95 0.78
N HIS A 340 14.57 -15.76 0.04
CA HIS A 340 14.01 -16.75 -0.87
C HIS A 340 14.11 -18.15 -0.29
N LEU A 341 12.97 -18.82 -0.13
CA LEU A 341 12.92 -20.26 0.03
C LEU A 341 12.88 -20.91 -1.36
N CYS A 342 13.74 -21.91 -1.57
CA CYS A 342 13.73 -22.65 -2.83
C CYS A 342 12.84 -23.89 -2.71
N ASP A 343 11.60 -23.79 -3.20
CA ASP A 343 10.64 -24.90 -3.19
C ASP A 343 11.20 -26.17 -3.85
N ILE A 344 11.98 -26.03 -4.93
CA ILE A 344 12.63 -27.16 -5.60
C ILE A 344 13.61 -27.86 -4.64
N CYS A 345 14.44 -27.11 -3.91
CA CYS A 345 15.34 -27.71 -2.91
C CYS A 345 14.58 -28.39 -1.77
N VAL A 346 13.48 -27.79 -1.31
CA VAL A 346 12.61 -28.39 -0.28
C VAL A 346 12.07 -29.73 -0.79
N ILE A 347 11.51 -29.73 -2.01
CA ILE A 347 10.93 -30.91 -2.65
C ILE A 347 11.97 -32.00 -2.89
N GLU A 348 13.09 -31.70 -3.54
CA GLU A 348 14.15 -32.68 -3.83
C GLU A 348 14.73 -33.30 -2.57
N LYS A 349 15.00 -32.48 -1.54
CA LYS A 349 15.53 -32.98 -0.27
C LYS A 349 14.50 -33.81 0.49
N GLY A 350 13.24 -33.37 0.48
CA GLY A 350 12.11 -34.12 1.03
C GLY A 350 11.95 -35.50 0.38
N LEU A 351 11.91 -35.55 -0.95
CA LEU A 351 11.81 -36.80 -1.71
C LEU A 351 13.05 -37.69 -1.51
N THR A 352 14.24 -37.11 -1.39
CA THR A 352 15.47 -37.88 -1.08
C THR A 352 15.38 -38.54 0.30
N ILE A 353 14.83 -37.85 1.30
CA ILE A 353 14.59 -38.42 2.64
C ILE A 353 13.57 -39.56 2.56
N VAL A 354 12.44 -39.34 1.87
CA VAL A 354 11.42 -40.37 1.66
C VAL A 354 12.00 -41.60 0.96
N LEU A 355 12.77 -41.43 -0.12
CA LEU A 355 13.42 -42.53 -0.82
C LEU A 355 14.42 -43.29 0.06
N LYS A 356 15.13 -42.58 0.95
CA LYS A 356 16.05 -43.20 1.90
C LYS A 356 15.33 -44.00 2.98
N GLU A 357 14.19 -43.52 3.46
CA GLU A 357 13.35 -44.19 4.46
C GLU A 357 12.60 -45.40 3.87
N ASP A 358 11.90 -45.19 2.75
CA ASP A 358 10.99 -46.17 2.16
C ASP A 358 11.70 -47.12 1.19
N GLY A 359 12.84 -46.71 0.65
CA GLY A 359 13.52 -47.42 -0.43
C GLY A 359 12.93 -47.15 -1.82
N PRO A 360 13.67 -47.45 -2.90
CA PRO A 360 13.31 -47.07 -4.27
C PRO A 360 11.99 -47.68 -4.77
N LYS A 361 11.50 -48.76 -4.17
CA LYS A 361 10.22 -49.40 -4.52
C LYS A 361 9.20 -49.32 -3.38
N GLY A 362 9.48 -48.52 -2.34
CA GLY A 362 8.63 -48.44 -1.15
C GLY A 362 8.70 -49.68 -0.27
N GLU A 363 9.72 -50.53 -0.44
CA GLU A 363 9.83 -51.82 0.25
C GLU A 363 9.99 -51.71 1.78
N ARG A 364 10.39 -50.54 2.29
CA ARG A 364 10.50 -50.21 3.72
C ARG A 364 9.44 -49.21 4.18
N ARG A 365 8.48 -48.85 3.33
CA ARG A 365 7.43 -47.87 3.66
C ARG A 365 6.57 -48.40 4.81
N ASN A 366 6.41 -47.57 5.85
CA ASN A 366 5.55 -47.92 6.99
C ASN A 366 4.09 -48.11 6.52
N PRO A 367 3.43 -49.25 6.84
CA PRO A 367 2.07 -49.55 6.41
C PRO A 367 1.02 -48.47 6.73
N GLN A 368 1.19 -47.71 7.82
CA GLN A 368 0.27 -46.63 8.18
C GLN A 368 0.12 -45.57 7.08
N TRP A 369 1.14 -45.40 6.23
CA TRP A 369 1.12 -44.46 5.10
C TRP A 369 0.41 -45.02 3.86
N ASN A 370 -0.09 -46.25 3.90
CA ASN A 370 -0.88 -46.87 2.84
C ASN A 370 -2.38 -46.92 3.19
N GLU A 371 -2.74 -46.55 4.42
CA GLU A 371 -4.14 -46.49 4.85
C GLU A 371 -4.84 -45.29 4.22
N ARG A 372 -6.07 -45.46 3.72
CA ARG A 372 -6.88 -44.35 3.15
C ARG A 372 -7.54 -43.51 4.24
N SER A 373 -6.72 -42.94 5.12
CA SER A 373 -7.15 -42.19 6.31
C SER A 373 -7.49 -40.72 6.02
N GLY A 374 -7.20 -40.22 4.82
CA GLY A 374 -7.57 -38.86 4.38
C GLY A 374 -8.73 -38.85 3.41
N LYS A 375 -9.17 -37.64 3.04
CA LYS A 375 -10.26 -37.40 2.10
C LYS A 375 -9.99 -36.14 1.27
N VAL A 376 -10.10 -36.26 -0.04
CA VAL A 376 -10.10 -35.11 -0.95
C VAL A 376 -11.53 -34.66 -1.16
N VAL A 377 -11.79 -33.38 -0.92
CA VAL A 377 -13.09 -32.74 -1.13
C VAL A 377 -12.94 -31.60 -2.12
N GLU A 378 -14.04 -31.29 -2.79
CA GLU A 378 -14.14 -30.16 -3.68
C GLU A 378 -14.61 -28.95 -2.89
N VAL A 379 -13.80 -27.89 -2.87
CA VAL A 379 -14.13 -26.62 -2.22
C VAL A 379 -14.38 -25.59 -3.31
N VAL A 380 -15.58 -25.03 -3.30
CA VAL A 380 -16.01 -24.01 -4.25
C VAL A 380 -15.78 -22.64 -3.61
N ASP A 381 -14.78 -21.88 -4.09
CA ASP A 381 -14.70 -20.45 -3.79
C ASP A 381 -15.76 -19.72 -4.62
N PHE A 382 -16.84 -19.31 -3.96
CA PHE A 382 -17.96 -18.63 -4.60
C PHE A 382 -17.94 -17.12 -4.32
N ALA A 383 -18.13 -16.33 -5.37
CA ALA A 383 -18.79 -15.03 -5.26
C ALA A 383 -19.90 -15.03 -6.33
N PRO A 384 -21.19 -14.94 -5.97
CA PRO A 384 -22.27 -14.97 -6.95
C PRO A 384 -22.15 -13.79 -7.90
N SER A 385 -22.55 -13.99 -9.16
CA SER A 385 -22.99 -12.87 -9.98
C SER A 385 -24.33 -12.40 -9.43
N VAL A 386 -24.45 -11.10 -9.21
CA VAL A 386 -25.73 -10.51 -8.79
C VAL A 386 -26.10 -9.46 -9.82
N VAL A 387 -27.32 -9.57 -10.35
CA VAL A 387 -27.93 -8.53 -11.16
C VAL A 387 -28.73 -7.64 -10.21
N SER A 388 -28.39 -6.36 -10.13
CA SER A 388 -29.14 -5.37 -9.34
C SER A 388 -29.77 -4.35 -10.27
N THR A 389 -31.05 -4.06 -10.10
CA THR A 389 -31.64 -2.82 -10.61
C THR A 389 -31.05 -1.64 -9.83
N ALA A 390 -30.72 -0.56 -10.53
CA ALA A 390 -30.36 0.68 -9.83
C ALA A 390 -31.61 1.51 -9.62
N ILE A 391 -31.72 2.08 -8.42
CA ILE A 391 -32.86 2.86 -7.98
C ILE A 391 -32.40 4.30 -7.76
N ASP A 392 -33.23 5.27 -8.16
CA ASP A 392 -32.97 6.69 -7.98
C ASP A 392 -33.24 7.14 -6.52
N PRO A 393 -32.98 8.41 -6.16
CA PRO A 393 -33.20 8.91 -4.79
C PRO A 393 -34.65 8.89 -4.31
N SER A 394 -35.60 8.81 -5.22
CA SER A 394 -37.04 8.70 -4.95
C SER A 394 -37.47 7.26 -4.67
N GLY A 395 -36.62 6.28 -4.96
CA GLY A 395 -37.00 4.87 -4.87
C GLY A 395 -37.54 4.30 -6.19
N GLU A 396 -37.42 5.00 -7.31
CA GLU A 396 -37.87 4.54 -8.64
C GLU A 396 -36.73 3.92 -9.45
N ASP A 397 -37.02 2.95 -10.30
CA ASP A 397 -36.01 2.30 -11.15
C ASP A 397 -35.36 3.29 -12.11
N ILE A 398 -34.03 3.22 -12.21
CA ILE A 398 -33.28 4.00 -13.20
C ILE A 398 -33.51 3.34 -14.56
N LEU A 399 -34.19 4.07 -15.45
CA LEU A 399 -34.43 3.64 -16.82
C LEU A 399 -33.35 4.19 -17.78
N THR A 400 -33.10 3.46 -18.87
CA THR A 400 -32.33 3.92 -20.03
C THR A 400 -33.09 5.02 -20.77
N GLU A 401 -32.43 5.67 -21.76
CA GLU A 401 -33.09 6.66 -22.61
C GLU A 401 -34.27 6.08 -23.41
N ASP A 402 -34.31 4.75 -23.58
CA ASP A 402 -35.38 4.00 -24.25
C ASP A 402 -36.46 3.48 -23.28
N GLY A 403 -36.35 3.79 -21.98
CA GLY A 403 -37.33 3.39 -20.95
C GLY A 403 -37.15 1.97 -20.40
N GLU A 404 -36.01 1.33 -20.64
CA GLU A 404 -35.70 -0.01 -20.10
C GLU A 404 -34.95 0.09 -18.75
N GLU A 405 -35.19 -0.84 -17.83
CA GLU A 405 -34.48 -0.86 -16.54
C GLU A 405 -32.97 -1.04 -16.70
N VAL A 406 -32.18 -0.20 -16.02
CA VAL A 406 -30.73 -0.33 -15.98
C VAL A 406 -30.34 -1.41 -14.97
N LEU A 407 -29.99 -2.59 -15.51
CA LEU A 407 -29.49 -3.73 -14.75
C LEU A 407 -27.96 -3.71 -14.65
N TYR A 408 -27.44 -3.75 -13.43
CA TYR A 408 -26.01 -3.91 -13.16
C TYR A 408 -25.72 -5.37 -12.87
N GLU A 409 -25.05 -6.04 -13.80
CA GLU A 409 -24.50 -7.38 -13.57
C GLU A 409 -23.15 -7.24 -12.85
N ILE A 410 -23.12 -7.51 -11.55
CA ILE A 410 -21.89 -7.74 -10.82
C ILE A 410 -21.37 -9.08 -11.30
N GLN A 411 -20.35 -9.09 -12.17
CA GLN A 411 -19.77 -10.36 -12.60
C GLN A 411 -19.24 -11.13 -11.39
N PRO A 412 -19.46 -12.45 -11.34
CA PRO A 412 -18.92 -13.26 -10.25
C PRO A 412 -17.39 -13.17 -10.31
N ARG A 413 -16.71 -13.19 -9.16
CA ARG A 413 -15.31 -13.64 -9.19
C ARG A 413 -15.36 -15.05 -9.78
N ARG A 414 -14.55 -15.31 -10.82
CA ARG A 414 -14.45 -16.62 -11.50
C ARG A 414 -14.59 -17.74 -10.48
N LEU A 415 -15.57 -18.64 -10.69
CA LEU A 415 -15.71 -19.89 -9.96
C LEU A 415 -14.34 -20.58 -9.94
N ARG A 416 -13.72 -20.65 -8.76
CA ARG A 416 -12.50 -21.43 -8.57
C ARG A 416 -12.87 -22.61 -7.70
N THR A 417 -13.18 -23.70 -8.38
CA THR A 417 -13.30 -25.00 -7.75
C THR A 417 -11.89 -25.53 -7.50
N LYS A 418 -11.54 -25.79 -6.23
CA LYS A 418 -10.25 -26.33 -5.83
C LYS A 418 -10.47 -27.64 -5.10
N LYS A 419 -9.63 -28.63 -5.36
CA LYS A 419 -9.58 -29.87 -4.57
C LYS A 419 -8.72 -29.62 -3.34
N GLN A 420 -9.23 -29.97 -2.18
CA GLN A 420 -8.52 -29.82 -0.91
C GLN A 420 -8.45 -31.16 -0.18
N TYR A 421 -7.26 -31.50 0.30
CA TYR A 421 -7.04 -32.69 1.12
C TYR A 421 -7.36 -32.39 2.59
N HIS A 422 -8.14 -33.30 3.21
CA HIS A 422 -8.43 -33.31 4.65
C HIS A 422 -7.97 -34.63 5.26
N GLY A 423 -7.08 -34.59 6.25
CA GLY A 423 -6.62 -35.81 6.92
C GLY A 423 -5.24 -35.72 7.54
N PRO A 424 -4.68 -36.86 7.98
CA PRO A 424 -3.33 -36.94 8.54
C PRO A 424 -2.26 -36.73 7.46
N LEU A 425 -1.14 -36.15 7.87
CA LEU A 425 -0.01 -35.80 7.00
C LEU A 425 1.23 -36.59 7.41
N ARG A 426 1.97 -37.10 6.42
CA ARG A 426 3.33 -37.60 6.62
C ARG A 426 4.29 -36.42 6.62
N VAL A 427 4.86 -36.09 7.77
CA VAL A 427 5.76 -34.95 7.92
C VAL A 427 7.21 -35.34 7.64
N ILE A 428 7.90 -34.57 6.79
CA ILE A 428 9.32 -34.72 6.50
C ILE A 428 10.06 -33.41 6.76
N HIS A 429 11.02 -33.44 7.67
CA HIS A 429 11.89 -32.29 7.94
C HIS A 429 13.00 -32.19 6.91
N THR A 430 12.89 -31.22 6.01
CA THR A 430 13.87 -31.02 4.95
C THR A 430 15.11 -30.30 5.46
N GLY A 431 15.00 -29.43 6.47
CA GLY A 431 16.11 -28.58 6.93
C GLY A 431 16.68 -27.69 5.83
N VAL A 432 15.84 -27.31 4.86
CA VAL A 432 16.16 -26.25 3.89
C VAL A 432 15.81 -24.92 4.54
N GLU A 433 16.74 -23.98 4.48
CA GLU A 433 16.58 -22.64 5.04
C GLU A 433 16.34 -21.62 3.91
N TYR A 434 15.83 -20.45 4.29
CA TYR A 434 15.75 -19.30 3.39
C TYR A 434 17.15 -18.81 3.03
N GLN A 435 17.27 -18.28 1.82
CA GLN A 435 18.55 -17.86 1.26
C GLN A 435 18.52 -16.36 0.97
N ASN A 436 19.59 -15.68 1.36
CA ASN A 436 19.85 -14.29 1.02
C ASN A 436 21.27 -14.17 0.40
N PRO A 437 21.44 -13.46 -0.73
CA PRO A 437 22.75 -13.21 -1.32
C PRO A 437 23.78 -12.56 -0.39
N ALA A 438 23.35 -11.86 0.66
CA ALA A 438 24.21 -11.27 1.67
C ALA A 438 24.77 -12.30 2.66
N ASP A 439 24.05 -13.39 2.92
CA ASP A 439 24.40 -14.41 3.91
C ASP A 439 25.15 -15.60 3.28
N GLY A 440 25.09 -15.77 1.96
CA GLY A 440 25.80 -16.82 1.27
C GLY A 440 25.40 -17.00 -0.20
N PRO A 441 26.02 -17.97 -0.89
CA PRO A 441 25.66 -18.28 -2.27
C PRO A 441 24.26 -18.87 -2.36
N LEU A 442 23.49 -18.41 -3.35
CA LEU A 442 22.20 -19.01 -3.71
C LEU A 442 22.39 -20.42 -4.26
N CYS A 443 21.40 -21.29 -4.04
CA CYS A 443 21.34 -22.61 -4.65
C CYS A 443 21.20 -22.49 -6.17
N LYS A 444 21.55 -23.57 -6.90
CA LYS A 444 21.54 -23.56 -8.38
C LYS A 444 20.19 -23.13 -8.97
N HIS A 445 19.08 -23.59 -8.38
CA HIS A 445 17.72 -23.25 -8.84
C HIS A 445 17.40 -21.76 -8.73
N LEU A 446 17.89 -21.09 -7.69
CA LEU A 446 17.70 -19.65 -7.49
C LEU A 446 18.73 -18.86 -8.31
N ALA A 447 19.99 -19.30 -8.33
CA ALA A 447 21.07 -18.66 -9.09
C ALA A 447 20.83 -18.64 -10.61
N GLU A 448 20.15 -19.65 -11.16
CA GLU A 448 19.77 -19.69 -12.58
C GLU A 448 18.65 -18.69 -12.92
N ARG A 449 17.80 -18.36 -11.94
CA ARG A 449 16.68 -17.41 -12.09
C ARG A 449 17.08 -15.98 -11.75
N GLU A 450 18.04 -15.82 -10.86
CA GLU A 450 18.50 -14.56 -10.30
C GLU A 450 20.03 -14.51 -10.45
N GLN A 451 20.54 -13.73 -11.42
CA GLN A 451 21.95 -13.34 -11.38
C GLN A 451 22.23 -12.66 -10.04
N PRO A 452 23.42 -12.87 -9.42
CA PRO A 452 23.67 -12.41 -8.06
C PRO A 452 23.36 -10.92 -7.96
N PRO A 453 22.27 -10.56 -7.26
CA PRO A 453 21.89 -9.17 -7.19
C PRO A 453 22.91 -8.42 -6.32
N SER A 454 23.00 -7.11 -6.51
CA SER A 454 23.80 -6.26 -5.62
C SER A 454 23.36 -6.42 -4.17
N LEU A 455 24.32 -6.34 -3.24
CA LEU A 455 24.03 -6.40 -1.80
C LEU A 455 23.23 -5.18 -1.31
N THR A 456 23.28 -4.08 -2.05
CA THR A 456 22.46 -2.89 -1.85
C THR A 456 21.39 -2.79 -2.93
N ALA A 457 20.34 -2.01 -2.65
CA ALA A 457 19.28 -1.70 -3.57
C ALA A 457 18.92 -0.21 -3.44
N SER A 458 18.84 0.50 -4.56
CA SER A 458 18.38 1.89 -4.59
C SER A 458 16.87 1.91 -4.82
N VAL A 459 16.14 2.54 -3.91
CA VAL A 459 14.72 2.87 -4.04
C VAL A 459 14.54 4.38 -4.09
N SER A 460 13.43 4.86 -4.64
CA SER A 460 13.14 6.29 -4.68
C SER A 460 12.10 6.69 -3.64
N VAL A 461 12.42 7.75 -2.88
CA VAL A 461 11.60 8.32 -1.80
C VAL A 461 11.68 9.85 -1.85
N VAL A 462 10.99 10.55 -0.93
CA VAL A 462 11.08 12.00 -0.78
C VAL A 462 11.91 12.35 0.45
N ALA A 463 12.91 13.20 0.29
CA ALA A 463 13.60 13.88 1.38
C ALA A 463 13.00 15.29 1.57
N LYS A 464 12.38 15.52 2.73
CA LYS A 464 11.92 16.84 3.15
C LYS A 464 12.98 17.50 4.02
N LEU A 465 13.35 18.72 3.66
CA LEU A 465 14.37 19.56 4.31
C LEU A 465 13.70 20.82 4.87
N SER A 466 14.08 21.29 6.06
CA SER A 466 13.58 22.50 6.71
C SER A 466 14.49 23.70 6.53
N HIS A 467 13.90 24.89 6.51
CA HIS A 467 14.64 26.14 6.60
C HIS A 467 15.44 26.26 7.92
N PRO A 468 16.51 27.07 7.93
CA PRO A 468 17.21 27.41 9.17
C PRO A 468 16.26 27.95 10.24
N ASP A 469 16.47 27.54 11.49
CA ASP A 469 15.73 27.98 12.67
C ASP A 469 14.21 27.74 12.61
N ASP A 470 13.79 26.68 11.89
CA ASP A 470 12.38 26.29 11.72
C ASP A 470 12.06 24.95 12.39
N ASP A 471 11.18 24.99 13.39
CA ASP A 471 10.75 23.81 14.15
C ASP A 471 9.61 23.02 13.48
N HIS A 472 9.10 23.45 12.33
CA HIS A 472 7.94 22.83 11.68
C HIS A 472 8.22 21.38 11.25
N LEU A 473 9.42 21.09 10.75
CA LEU A 473 9.79 19.73 10.33
C LEU A 473 10.02 18.76 11.52
N PRO A 474 10.72 19.14 12.61
CA PRO A 474 10.73 18.35 13.84
C PRO A 474 9.33 18.02 14.39
N HIS A 475 8.42 19.01 14.41
CA HIS A 475 7.04 18.78 14.85
C HIS A 475 6.29 17.80 13.93
N GLU A 476 6.44 17.96 12.61
CA GLU A 476 5.85 17.05 11.63
C GLU A 476 6.37 15.61 11.81
N ALA A 477 7.68 15.44 11.98
CA ALA A 477 8.29 14.13 12.23
C ALA A 477 7.75 13.48 13.51
N LYS A 478 7.59 14.25 14.59
CA LYS A 478 6.97 13.77 15.84
C LYS A 478 5.52 13.31 15.61
N ASN A 479 4.76 14.02 14.79
CA ASN A 479 3.39 13.65 14.46
C ASN A 479 3.33 12.32 13.68
N TYR A 480 4.19 12.12 12.68
CA TYR A 480 4.32 10.83 11.98
C TYR A 480 4.61 9.66 12.94
N GLN A 481 5.48 9.87 13.91
CA GLN A 481 5.79 8.87 14.94
C GLN A 481 4.62 8.62 15.91
N THR A 482 3.69 9.56 16.03
CA THR A 482 2.53 9.46 16.95
C THR A 482 1.27 8.94 16.26
N PHE A 483 1.13 9.10 14.93
CA PHE A 483 -0.07 8.70 14.19
C PHE A 483 -0.42 7.22 14.36
N PRO A 484 -1.71 6.86 14.41
CA PRO A 484 -2.12 5.47 14.50
C PRO A 484 -1.76 4.71 13.23
N THR A 485 -1.51 3.40 13.35
CA THR A 485 -1.07 2.53 12.24
C THR A 485 -1.98 2.62 11.02
N HIS A 486 -3.31 2.69 11.20
CA HIS A 486 -4.26 2.75 10.09
C HIS A 486 -4.16 4.03 9.24
N PHE A 487 -3.44 5.08 9.67
CA PHE A 487 -3.15 6.25 8.83
C PHE A 487 -2.26 5.91 7.64
N PHE A 488 -1.44 4.86 7.77
CA PHE A 488 -0.48 4.41 6.76
C PHE A 488 -0.99 3.23 5.93
N GLN A 489 -2.13 2.66 6.29
CA GLN A 489 -2.61 1.40 5.72
C GLN A 489 -3.73 1.64 4.70
N HIS A 490 -3.80 0.76 3.72
CA HIS A 490 -4.91 0.67 2.80
C HIS A 490 -5.75 -0.55 3.15
N PHE A 491 -7.06 -0.43 3.04
CA PHE A 491 -7.99 -1.53 3.24
C PHE A 491 -8.92 -1.68 2.04
N THR A 492 -9.45 -2.89 1.86
CA THR A 492 -10.52 -3.17 0.90
C THR A 492 -11.79 -2.42 1.29
N GLY A 493 -12.66 -2.23 0.30
CA GLY A 493 -13.96 -1.61 0.49
C GLY A 493 -13.95 -0.09 0.63
N PHE A 494 -15.07 0.38 1.17
CA PHE A 494 -15.40 1.79 1.30
C PHE A 494 -15.87 2.07 2.72
N ASN A 495 -15.70 3.31 3.15
CA ASN A 495 -16.33 3.84 4.34
C ASN A 495 -17.34 4.92 3.97
N GLN A 496 -18.29 5.18 4.86
CA GLN A 496 -19.14 6.36 4.82
C GLN A 496 -19.01 7.09 6.16
N LEU A 497 -18.81 8.42 6.12
CA LEU A 497 -18.59 9.21 7.33
C LEU A 497 -19.23 10.59 7.17
N ARG A 498 -20.15 10.92 8.07
CA ARG A 498 -20.79 12.24 8.07
C ARG A 498 -19.73 13.36 8.28
N PRO A 499 -19.90 14.51 7.64
CA PRO A 499 -21.05 14.93 6.82
C PRO A 499 -21.09 14.40 5.38
N LEU A 500 -20.16 13.53 4.97
CA LEU A 500 -20.22 12.90 3.66
C LEU A 500 -21.31 11.82 3.65
N HIS A 501 -22.21 11.93 2.69
CA HIS A 501 -23.27 10.95 2.46
C HIS A 501 -22.86 9.87 1.47
N ASP A 502 -21.81 10.09 0.69
CA ASP A 502 -21.36 9.15 -0.32
C ASP A 502 -20.18 8.30 0.17
N PRO A 503 -20.13 6.99 -0.16
CA PRO A 503 -19.02 6.14 0.22
C PRO A 503 -17.71 6.59 -0.42
N PHE A 504 -16.60 6.45 0.31
CA PHE A 504 -15.24 6.78 -0.13
C PHE A 504 -14.27 5.63 0.19
N PRO A 505 -13.14 5.50 -0.52
CA PRO A 505 -12.30 4.30 -0.43
C PRO A 505 -11.49 4.33 0.87
N VAL A 506 -11.22 3.16 1.45
CA VAL A 506 -10.44 3.05 2.70
C VAL A 506 -8.93 3.03 2.40
N GLY A 507 -8.41 4.11 1.82
CA GLY A 507 -6.97 4.27 1.54
C GLY A 507 -6.19 4.90 2.69
N ALA A 508 -4.85 4.73 2.69
CA ALA A 508 -3.98 5.42 3.63
C ALA A 508 -4.17 6.95 3.57
N LEU A 509 -4.15 7.58 4.75
CA LEU A 509 -4.34 9.02 4.95
C LEU A 509 -3.06 9.80 4.68
N VAL A 510 -1.93 9.27 5.13
CA VAL A 510 -0.63 9.97 5.14
C VAL A 510 0.42 9.15 4.39
N PRO A 511 1.48 9.78 3.85
CA PRO A 511 2.63 9.09 3.26
C PRO A 511 3.25 8.08 4.24
N GLN A 512 3.86 7.00 3.72
CA GLN A 512 4.75 6.19 4.55
C GLN A 512 5.89 7.03 5.13
N PHE A 513 6.28 6.72 6.36
CA PHE A 513 7.37 7.36 7.09
C PHE A 513 8.62 6.47 7.09
N TYR A 514 9.74 6.99 6.58
CA TYR A 514 11.01 6.27 6.43
C TYR A 514 12.13 6.84 7.34
N GLY A 515 11.73 7.60 8.36
CA GLY A 515 12.62 8.10 9.39
C GLY A 515 12.82 9.62 9.34
N TYR A 516 13.20 10.15 10.50
CA TYR A 516 13.63 11.52 10.70
C TYR A 516 15.06 11.50 11.19
N TYR A 517 15.93 12.22 10.49
CA TYR A 517 17.37 12.14 10.66
C TYR A 517 17.93 13.53 10.92
N VAL A 518 18.79 13.64 11.94
CA VAL A 518 19.44 14.89 12.31
C VAL A 518 20.95 14.82 12.08
N PRO A 519 21.60 15.94 11.72
CA PRO A 519 23.04 15.94 11.49
C PRO A 519 23.77 15.45 12.74
N GLU A 520 24.75 14.57 12.56
CA GLU A 520 25.56 14.09 13.68
C GLU A 520 26.42 15.22 14.25
N GLU A 521 26.30 15.47 15.55
CA GLU A 521 27.05 16.51 16.26
C GLU A 521 28.56 16.31 16.12
N GLY A 522 29.29 17.40 15.83
CA GLY A 522 30.74 17.36 15.65
C GLY A 522 31.23 16.78 14.32
N ASN A 523 30.36 16.17 13.52
CA ASN A 523 30.72 15.62 12.22
C ASN A 523 30.72 16.71 11.13
N LYS A 524 31.90 17.01 10.57
CA LYS A 524 32.05 17.99 9.50
C LYS A 524 31.81 17.33 8.14
N PRO A 525 31.17 18.02 7.17
CA PRO A 525 31.03 17.49 5.82
C PRO A 525 32.39 17.07 5.23
N MET A 526 32.45 15.87 4.68
CA MET A 526 33.62 15.35 3.97
C MET A 526 33.48 15.69 2.48
N ILE A 527 34.57 16.09 1.83
CA ILE A 527 34.59 16.35 0.38
C ILE A 527 35.40 15.23 -0.28
N PHE A 528 34.75 14.48 -1.17
CA PHE A 528 35.39 13.42 -1.94
C PHE A 528 35.63 13.89 -3.38
N ASP A 529 36.90 13.98 -3.78
CA ASP A 529 37.31 14.25 -5.16
C ASP A 529 37.53 12.91 -5.86
N ARG A 530 36.68 12.56 -6.82
CA ARG A 530 36.62 11.23 -7.46
C ARG A 530 37.76 10.99 -8.47
N LYS A 531 38.63 11.98 -8.72
CA LYS A 531 39.71 11.90 -9.72
C LYS A 531 40.89 10.98 -9.37
N VAL A 532 40.89 10.28 -8.22
CA VAL A 532 41.92 9.27 -7.91
C VAL A 532 41.27 7.98 -7.38
N PRO A 533 41.22 6.89 -8.17
CA PRO A 533 40.76 5.61 -7.68
C PRO A 533 41.70 5.07 -6.60
N GLY A 534 41.16 4.71 -5.43
CA GLY A 534 41.80 3.79 -4.48
C GLY A 534 42.56 4.36 -3.28
N SER A 535 42.56 5.67 -3.01
CA SER A 535 43.36 6.18 -1.87
C SER A 535 42.60 6.30 -0.54
N GLY A 536 41.27 6.52 -0.52
CA GLY A 536 40.56 6.85 0.72
C GLY A 536 41.10 8.11 1.43
N VAL A 537 42.01 8.85 0.79
CA VAL A 537 42.65 10.07 1.29
C VAL A 537 42.24 11.22 0.35
N PRO A 538 41.74 12.34 0.88
CA PRO A 538 41.44 13.51 0.05
C PRO A 538 42.66 13.91 -0.78
N GLY A 539 42.50 14.01 -2.10
CA GLY A 539 43.56 14.46 -3.00
C GLY A 539 44.08 15.85 -2.63
N GLU A 540 45.27 16.22 -3.10
CA GLU A 540 45.87 17.54 -2.81
C GLU A 540 44.97 18.73 -3.23
N ALA A 541 44.14 18.57 -4.27
CA ALA A 541 43.13 19.54 -4.67
C ALA A 541 42.02 19.73 -3.62
N GLY A 542 41.55 18.65 -2.99
CA GLY A 542 40.59 18.70 -1.88
C GLY A 542 41.18 19.33 -0.61
N ARG A 543 42.49 19.16 -0.37
CA ARG A 543 43.22 19.83 0.73
C ARG A 543 43.46 21.32 0.49
N ALA A 544 43.71 21.74 -0.75
CA ALA A 544 43.87 23.16 -1.10
C ALA A 544 42.55 23.93 -1.02
N ALA A 545 41.43 23.33 -1.45
CA ALA A 545 40.09 23.88 -1.27
C ALA A 545 39.69 23.99 0.23
N TRP A 546 40.30 23.19 1.10
CA TRP A 546 40.04 23.19 2.55
C TRP A 546 40.58 24.43 3.27
N LYS A 547 41.65 25.06 2.75
CA LYS A 547 42.39 26.15 3.44
C LYS A 547 41.68 27.50 3.50
N GLU A 548 40.43 27.61 3.03
CA GLU A 548 39.66 28.87 3.08
C GLU A 548 38.18 28.70 3.45
N THR A 549 37.79 27.60 4.11
CA THR A 549 36.37 27.23 4.19
C THR A 549 35.60 27.82 5.39
N LYS A 550 34.67 28.74 5.06
CA LYS A 550 33.46 29.08 5.83
C LYS A 550 32.47 27.90 6.06
N LEU A 551 32.82 26.64 5.75
CA LEU A 551 31.94 25.47 5.92
C LEU A 551 31.76 25.01 7.38
N LYS A 552 32.51 25.55 8.33
CA LYS A 552 32.49 25.09 9.72
C LYS A 552 31.22 25.48 10.50
N TYR A 553 30.36 26.33 9.93
CA TYR A 553 29.18 26.93 10.59
C TYR A 553 27.94 27.02 9.70
N GLU A 554 27.90 26.28 8.59
CA GLU A 554 26.72 26.29 7.74
C GLU A 554 25.65 25.37 8.31
N TYR A 555 24.46 25.91 8.50
CA TYR A 555 23.27 25.17 8.85
C TYR A 555 23.10 23.96 7.92
N ARG A 556 22.76 22.82 8.52
CA ARG A 556 22.40 21.59 7.82
C ARG A 556 21.01 21.20 8.27
N SER A 557 20.09 21.19 7.32
CA SER A 557 18.72 20.78 7.54
C SER A 557 18.68 19.35 8.09
N PRO A 558 17.84 19.07 9.11
CA PRO A 558 17.37 17.72 9.35
C PRO A 558 16.63 17.19 8.12
N ILE A 559 16.52 15.87 8.00
CA ILE A 559 15.95 15.19 6.84
C ILE A 559 14.82 14.29 7.31
N MET A 560 13.63 14.45 6.74
CA MET A 560 12.54 13.50 6.90
C MET A 560 12.35 12.73 5.59
N LEU A 561 12.47 11.41 5.63
CA LEU A 561 12.24 10.55 4.47
C LEU A 561 10.78 10.07 4.43
N LEU A 562 10.11 10.22 3.29
CA LEU A 562 8.68 9.91 3.10
C LEU A 562 8.40 9.18 1.79
N GLU A 563 7.25 8.51 1.70
CA GLU A 563 6.68 8.03 0.43
C GLU A 563 6.56 9.18 -0.58
N TYR A 564 6.92 8.92 -1.85
CA TYR A 564 6.57 9.79 -2.96
C TYR A 564 5.11 9.57 -3.37
N CYS A 565 4.23 10.53 -3.06
CA CYS A 565 2.78 10.39 -3.28
C CYS A 565 2.26 11.15 -4.52
N GLY A 566 3.15 11.45 -5.49
CA GLY A 566 2.78 12.14 -6.71
C GLY A 566 2.81 13.67 -6.58
N ARG A 567 1.81 14.34 -7.16
CA ARG A 567 1.75 15.80 -7.27
C ARG A 567 0.64 16.39 -6.41
N ALA A 568 0.73 17.66 -6.04
CA ALA A 568 -0.38 18.37 -5.43
C ALA A 568 -1.61 18.36 -6.35
N ILE A 569 -2.81 18.29 -5.75
CA ILE A 569 -4.05 18.49 -6.50
C ILE A 569 -4.12 19.92 -7.07
N PRO A 570 -4.93 20.16 -8.12
CA PRO A 570 -5.09 21.50 -8.68
C PRO A 570 -5.58 22.52 -7.64
N ASN A 571 -5.14 23.77 -7.80
CA ASN A 571 -5.58 24.86 -6.93
C ASN A 571 -7.09 25.14 -7.06
N ASP A 572 -7.64 25.03 -8.28
CA ASP A 572 -9.09 24.99 -8.46
C ASP A 572 -9.60 23.56 -8.34
N THR A 573 -10.23 23.25 -7.21
CA THR A 573 -10.81 21.93 -6.95
C THR A 573 -11.92 21.55 -7.93
N LYS A 574 -12.46 22.47 -8.75
CA LYS A 574 -13.41 22.13 -9.84
C LYS A 574 -12.78 21.31 -10.96
N GLU A 575 -11.45 21.29 -11.05
CA GLU A 575 -10.72 20.41 -11.97
C GLU A 575 -10.69 18.95 -11.49
N LEU A 576 -11.13 18.68 -10.26
CA LEU A 576 -11.32 17.34 -9.74
C LEU A 576 -12.76 16.88 -9.98
N SER A 577 -12.95 15.57 -10.14
CA SER A 577 -14.29 15.00 -10.20
C SER A 577 -15.04 15.19 -8.87
N ILE A 578 -16.37 15.02 -8.88
CA ILE A 578 -17.15 15.01 -7.63
C ILE A 578 -16.57 13.96 -6.67
N ASP A 579 -16.32 12.75 -7.19
CA ASP A 579 -15.77 11.66 -6.39
C ASP A 579 -14.38 11.94 -5.79
N ASP A 580 -13.49 12.55 -6.58
CA ASP A 580 -12.15 12.93 -6.13
C ASP A 580 -12.22 13.99 -5.02
N ARG A 581 -13.12 14.98 -5.15
CA ARG A 581 -13.34 16.00 -4.12
C ARG A 581 -13.85 15.40 -2.81
N TYR A 582 -14.82 14.49 -2.89
CA TYR A 582 -15.33 13.75 -1.73
C TYR A 582 -14.22 12.91 -1.08
N THR A 583 -13.40 12.24 -1.89
CA THR A 583 -12.25 11.47 -1.40
C THR A 583 -11.25 12.36 -0.68
N CYS A 584 -10.90 13.53 -1.25
CA CYS A 584 -9.98 14.48 -0.64
C CYS A 584 -10.55 15.03 0.69
N ALA A 585 -11.81 15.43 0.72
CA ALA A 585 -12.48 15.87 1.94
C ALA A 585 -12.49 14.77 3.02
N SER A 586 -12.73 13.52 2.60
CA SER A 586 -12.73 12.37 3.51
C SER A 586 -11.40 12.19 4.25
N LEU A 587 -10.26 12.60 3.67
CA LEU A 587 -8.97 12.46 4.34
C LEU A 587 -8.93 13.26 5.64
N PHE A 588 -9.38 14.52 5.60
CA PHE A 588 -9.44 15.38 6.77
C PHE A 588 -10.47 14.87 7.77
N LEU A 589 -11.66 14.50 7.30
CA LEU A 589 -12.74 14.01 8.17
C LEU A 589 -12.36 12.71 8.89
N ARG A 590 -11.64 11.81 8.22
CA ARG A 590 -11.10 10.59 8.84
C ARG A 590 -9.99 10.91 9.85
N MET A 591 -9.16 11.91 9.59
CA MET A 591 -8.17 12.41 10.55
C MET A 591 -8.88 12.99 11.79
N HIS A 592 -9.95 13.78 11.60
CA HIS A 592 -10.81 14.30 12.68
C HIS A 592 -11.49 13.18 13.47
N HIS A 593 -11.98 12.15 12.78
CA HIS A 593 -12.57 10.97 13.43
C HIS A 593 -11.57 10.26 14.35
N ALA A 594 -10.30 10.21 13.96
CA ALA A 594 -9.22 9.65 14.77
C ALA A 594 -8.69 10.60 15.87
N GLY A 595 -9.32 11.77 16.08
CA GLY A 595 -8.95 12.71 17.14
C GLY A 595 -7.87 13.73 16.77
N TRP A 596 -7.62 13.96 15.48
CA TRP A 596 -6.57 14.86 14.99
C TRP A 596 -7.11 15.94 14.07
N VAL A 597 -6.54 17.15 14.15
CA VAL A 597 -6.69 18.21 13.13
C VAL A 597 -5.39 18.36 12.35
N GLN A 598 -5.48 18.71 11.07
CA GLN A 598 -4.31 18.89 10.22
C GLN A 598 -3.66 20.27 10.44
N GLY A 599 -4.48 21.31 10.65
CA GLY A 599 -4.09 22.67 11.04
C GLY A 599 -3.92 23.66 9.87
N SER A 600 -3.95 23.20 8.62
CA SER A 600 -3.64 23.97 7.40
C SER A 600 -4.28 23.34 6.14
N PRO A 601 -5.63 23.28 6.05
CA PRO A 601 -6.32 22.63 4.93
C PRO A 601 -6.20 23.47 3.66
N TYR A 602 -5.26 23.10 2.79
CA TYR A 602 -5.03 23.72 1.48
C TYR A 602 -4.86 22.66 0.39
N ALA A 603 -5.22 23.00 -0.85
CA ALA A 603 -5.05 22.11 -2.01
C ALA A 603 -3.62 21.57 -2.15
N ARG A 604 -2.60 22.43 -1.95
CA ARG A 604 -1.18 22.02 -1.98
C ARG A 604 -0.79 20.95 -0.95
N ASN A 605 -1.58 20.79 0.12
CA ASN A 605 -1.35 19.83 1.19
C ASN A 605 -2.09 18.50 0.95
N VAL A 606 -2.68 18.32 -0.23
CA VAL A 606 -3.24 17.06 -0.69
C VAL A 606 -2.49 16.62 -1.95
N LEU A 607 -1.81 15.49 -1.88
CA LEU A 607 -1.12 14.88 -3.02
C LEU A 607 -2.02 13.85 -3.69
N MET A 608 -1.89 13.71 -5.01
CA MET A 608 -2.56 12.72 -5.84
C MET A 608 -1.57 11.92 -6.68
N GLN A 609 -1.80 10.62 -6.79
CA GLN A 609 -1.05 9.68 -7.64
C GLN A 609 -1.98 8.65 -8.30
N SER A 610 -1.51 8.02 -9.37
CA SER A 610 -2.23 6.93 -10.02
C SER A 610 -2.27 5.68 -9.13
N GLY A 611 -3.44 5.07 -9.05
CA GLY A 611 -3.73 3.83 -8.37
C GLY A 611 -4.19 2.72 -9.33
N PRO A 612 -4.61 1.56 -8.78
CA PRO A 612 -4.57 1.22 -7.35
C PRO A 612 -3.14 0.83 -6.91
N ILE A 613 -2.85 0.97 -5.61
CA ILE A 613 -1.50 0.87 -5.03
C ILE A 613 -0.90 -0.55 -5.10
N ASP A 614 -1.77 -1.56 -5.21
CA ASP A 614 -1.46 -2.99 -5.33
C ASP A 614 -1.20 -3.42 -6.78
N THR A 615 -1.26 -2.49 -7.74
CA THR A 615 -0.96 -2.75 -9.16
C THR A 615 0.47 -2.34 -9.50
N TYR A 616 1.07 -2.99 -10.50
CA TYR A 616 2.41 -2.64 -10.96
C TYR A 616 2.51 -1.16 -11.40
N PRO A 617 3.59 -0.42 -11.06
CA PRO A 617 3.66 1.03 -11.31
C PRO A 617 3.44 1.46 -12.77
N LEU A 618 3.95 0.71 -13.75
CA LEU A 618 3.73 1.06 -15.17
C LEU A 618 2.28 0.83 -15.59
N ASP A 619 1.65 -0.21 -15.06
CA ASP A 619 0.23 -0.47 -15.31
C ASP A 619 -0.63 0.63 -14.69
N ARG A 620 -0.25 1.21 -13.55
CA ARG A 620 -0.95 2.40 -13.00
C ARG A 620 -0.84 3.62 -13.90
N MET A 621 0.30 3.81 -14.57
CA MET A 621 0.47 4.91 -15.51
C MET A 621 -0.44 4.72 -16.73
N VAL A 622 -0.48 3.51 -17.28
CA VAL A 622 -1.36 3.14 -18.39
C VAL A 622 -2.84 3.19 -17.97
N ASN A 623 -3.17 2.68 -16.79
CA ASN A 623 -4.53 2.73 -16.23
C ASN A 623 -4.99 4.15 -15.91
N GLY A 624 -4.06 5.05 -15.57
CA GLY A 624 -4.33 6.48 -15.43
C GLY A 624 -4.58 7.18 -16.77
N MET A 625 -4.15 6.58 -17.89
CA MET A 625 -4.41 7.07 -19.26
C MET A 625 -5.64 6.42 -19.89
N ASN A 626 -6.03 5.22 -19.44
CA ASN A 626 -7.16 4.47 -20.01
C ASN A 626 -8.50 4.79 -19.32
N GLU A 627 -9.54 4.84 -20.13
CA GLU A 627 -10.92 5.05 -19.68
C GLU A 627 -11.52 3.71 -19.16
N ARG A 628 -11.97 3.72 -17.88
CA ARG A 628 -12.96 2.79 -17.23
C ARG A 628 -12.46 1.57 -16.43
N SER A 629 -12.76 1.55 -15.12
CA SER A 629 -13.75 0.66 -14.44
C SER A 629 -13.57 0.62 -12.90
N ASP A 630 -12.34 0.81 -12.40
CA ASP A 630 -12.01 0.86 -10.97
C ASP A 630 -12.12 2.29 -10.41
N LEU A 631 -12.85 2.44 -9.30
CA LEU A 631 -12.98 3.70 -8.57
C LEU A 631 -11.70 4.10 -7.82
N ARG A 632 -10.70 3.22 -7.75
CA ARG A 632 -9.42 3.41 -7.04
C ARG A 632 -8.30 3.91 -7.96
N GLN A 633 -8.62 4.45 -9.13
CA GLN A 633 -7.65 4.98 -10.12
C GLN A 633 -6.82 6.14 -9.60
N THR A 634 -7.34 6.93 -8.65
CA THR A 634 -6.62 8.04 -8.04
C THR A 634 -6.51 7.80 -6.54
N MET A 635 -5.28 7.88 -6.04
CA MET A 635 -5.00 7.76 -4.61
C MET A 635 -4.54 9.11 -4.09
N PHE A 636 -5.05 9.48 -2.91
CA PHE A 636 -4.76 10.76 -2.29
C PHE A 636 -4.05 10.59 -0.95
N ARG A 637 -3.25 11.60 -0.56
CA ARG A 637 -2.54 11.68 0.72
C ARG A 637 -2.57 13.10 1.26
N LEU A 638 -2.72 13.23 2.57
CA LEU A 638 -2.45 14.48 3.28
C LEU A 638 -0.96 14.59 3.57
N ILE A 639 -0.43 15.80 3.50
CA ILE A 639 0.94 16.13 3.89
C ILE A 639 0.95 17.36 4.79
N ASP A 640 2.16 17.76 5.23
CA ASP A 640 2.41 19.01 5.94
C ASP A 640 1.82 19.03 7.36
N PHE A 641 2.27 18.10 8.20
CA PHE A 641 1.72 17.92 9.55
C PHE A 641 2.45 18.72 10.65
N GLY A 642 3.22 19.75 10.30
CA GLY A 642 3.95 20.54 11.31
C GLY A 642 3.04 21.39 12.22
N ARG A 643 1.77 21.58 11.83
CA ARG A 643 0.72 22.25 12.62
C ARG A 643 -0.38 21.29 13.09
N SER A 644 -0.17 19.99 12.92
CA SER A 644 -1.17 19.01 13.28
C SER A 644 -1.14 18.71 14.76
N GLU A 645 -2.32 18.56 15.33
CA GLU A 645 -2.50 18.46 16.77
C GLU A 645 -3.63 17.46 17.07
N LYS A 646 -3.56 16.79 18.22
CA LYS A 646 -4.73 16.11 18.77
C LYS A 646 -5.67 17.18 19.31
N PHE A 647 -6.88 17.27 18.77
CA PHE A 647 -7.82 18.29 19.24
C PHE A 647 -8.48 17.85 20.55
N ASP A 648 -8.68 18.81 21.46
CA ASP A 648 -9.61 18.65 22.58
C ASP A 648 -11.03 18.68 22.01
N PRO A 649 -11.90 17.69 22.25
CA PRO A 649 -13.31 17.74 21.85
C PRO A 649 -14.05 19.04 22.23
N LYS A 650 -13.56 19.80 23.21
CA LYS A 650 -14.10 21.09 23.64
C LYS A 650 -13.58 22.32 22.88
N SER A 651 -12.45 22.20 22.18
CA SER A 651 -11.73 23.33 21.56
C SER A 651 -12.45 23.97 20.36
N GLY A 652 -13.42 23.28 19.75
CA GLY A 652 -14.09 23.74 18.52
C GLY A 652 -13.21 23.68 17.26
N ASP A 653 -11.93 23.32 17.38
CA ASP A 653 -10.96 23.28 16.29
C ASP A 653 -11.39 22.35 15.15
N ARG A 654 -11.93 21.18 15.51
CA ARG A 654 -12.52 20.24 14.57
C ARG A 654 -13.59 20.90 13.70
N ILE A 655 -14.56 21.57 14.33
CA ILE A 655 -15.69 22.19 13.62
C ILE A 655 -15.19 23.30 12.69
N ALA A 656 -14.20 24.08 13.14
CA ALA A 656 -13.61 25.15 12.35
C ALA A 656 -12.86 24.61 11.12
N GLU A 657 -12.09 23.53 11.27
CA GLU A 657 -11.38 22.90 10.15
C GLU A 657 -12.33 22.16 9.20
N GLU A 658 -13.32 21.42 9.71
CA GLU A 658 -14.36 20.76 8.91
C GLU A 658 -15.04 21.77 7.99
N ARG A 659 -15.43 22.95 8.50
CA ARG A 659 -16.04 24.01 7.67
C ARG A 659 -15.12 24.43 6.51
N ARG A 660 -13.84 24.70 6.80
CA ARG A 660 -12.85 25.09 5.76
C ARG A 660 -12.65 23.99 4.73
N VAL A 661 -12.64 22.72 5.15
CA VAL A 661 -12.52 21.57 4.25
C VAL A 661 -13.73 21.47 3.32
N MET A 662 -14.95 21.63 3.86
CA MET A 662 -16.18 21.59 3.05
C MET A 662 -16.22 22.73 2.02
N GLU A 663 -15.77 23.93 2.41
CA GLU A 663 -15.61 25.09 1.51
C GLU A 663 -14.55 24.84 0.43
N LEU A 664 -13.37 24.34 0.80
CA LEU A 664 -12.25 24.06 -0.12
C LEU A 664 -12.67 23.08 -1.24
N PHE A 665 -13.39 22.02 -0.87
CA PHE A 665 -13.84 20.99 -1.81
C PHE A 665 -15.22 21.26 -2.41
N LYS A 666 -15.84 22.41 -2.12
CA LYS A 666 -17.13 22.85 -2.69
C LYS A 666 -18.21 21.78 -2.54
N MET A 667 -18.35 21.27 -1.33
CA MET A 667 -19.27 20.20 -0.99
C MET A 667 -20.70 20.75 -0.96
N LEU A 668 -21.58 20.18 -1.80
CA LEU A 668 -22.90 20.73 -2.18
C LEU A 668 -23.92 20.90 -1.04
N HIS A 669 -23.67 20.33 0.13
CA HIS A 669 -24.61 20.32 1.26
C HIS A 669 -24.29 21.32 2.39
N TYR A 670 -23.38 22.27 2.15
CA TYR A 670 -22.96 23.29 3.12
C TYR A 670 -23.19 24.75 2.66
N SER A 671 -23.95 24.95 1.57
CA SER A 671 -24.48 26.26 1.17
C SER A 671 -25.88 26.49 1.71
#